data_AF-A0AB39LWJ7-F1
#
_entry.id   AF-A0AB39LWJ7-F1
#
_cell.length_a   1.000
_cell.length_b   1.000
_cell.length_c   1.000
_cell.angle_alpha   90.00
_cell.angle_beta   90.00
_cell.angle_gamma   90.00
#
_symmetry.space_group_name_H-M   'P 1'
#
loop_
_entity.id
_entity.type
_entity.pdbx_description
1 polymer ?
#
loop_
_entity_poly.entity_id
_entity_poly.type
_entity_poly.pdbx_seq_one_letter_code
_entity_poly.pdbx_strand_id
1 'polypeptide(L)'
;MFDSGLNEQRDALATVPGDGLAGPTGPVSSYDALPIPPAHLREWRDATLGRIRELPRRRVLEIGAGTGTLLTRLARDAEVRTCFATGSSAAVAALTARVEADPVLREKVRLECRDADDTHGLPTGYFDTIVVDSVVPSFPDLAHLRTVVERLLPLLAPGGSLFLGGLRNLDLAHCFRTGTALARPGAARGDREALRRRVDREVAEERELLLSPALFDALARDLPAVRAVDVRVQRGVQHNELTRYRYDAVLSTAEPAADLTAAPRARWGEEITTAATLAGHLRARRPAVLRLAAVPNRRVHDEYAAMQSLFNPLESIDLAPQDAPAPAPEVLCRAAERLGYRALPTWGERPDLLDIVLLDPEQVPAGPLTGVYAAPVVETAGCANTPATDHRPAGPDVGPPVRLPKDAAPSARTAPGTLPSHTVRAAAPAPRALSAPTATAARPVTRTRPATGIWAGADTDAPPSEANVASLFAAQVARAPEALALPGLAYAELDARSDLLAHALLEHRAGPGTCVLTAMSSPAGFAVAALAVVKTGAALLPVDPTLDLAEAPHPVVLLLDEMADLLLPAVPGAARLVRDAAAGPLPPAGHLPVTDADRLRPPCPGDPLLVVPGEDGTVAVGGEAVAAAARTAPADTAWLVRGYPDGDAAIGLLSALVCGARVHVPDGSVSRDVPHEVLGWLHRRGARMVLGGADDVLGALLALVRAEGAALSVSGGWAEGRLVVEQVPGSPPRPAPGYRAYLLDALLRPVGPGETGSLYIAGAGVAQGYAGEPGADGERFLPDPFGGQGGGTARMWRTGRAARLDEDGSLRVLDGPVHDDPFTDEHATFVVLADATGHRALWPATAAIPEGWCETHGEDTYAPCLDHLHSPLDDDLDDLFQTSPHPGIHRAPTDVTHRRDAPT
;
A
#
# COMPACT_ATOMS: atom_id res chain seq x y z
N MET A 1 39.51 41.34 -6.33
CA MET A 1 38.50 41.31 -7.41
C MET A 1 38.60 39.93 -8.03
N PHE A 2 37.78 38.93 -7.74
CA PHE A 2 36.41 38.86 -7.23
C PHE A 2 36.33 37.66 -6.29
N ASP A 3 36.01 37.88 -5.01
CA ASP A 3 35.44 36.84 -4.14
C ASP A 3 34.81 37.53 -2.92
N SER A 4 33.51 37.83 -3.00
CA SER A 4 32.63 38.26 -1.89
C SER A 4 31.26 38.59 -2.48
N GLY A 5 30.36 37.59 -2.59
CA GLY A 5 29.02 37.85 -3.12
C GLY A 5 28.01 36.69 -3.05
N LEU A 6 28.29 35.59 -2.34
CA LEU A 6 27.37 34.45 -2.26
C LEU A 6 27.10 33.96 -0.82
N ASN A 7 27.54 34.69 0.20
CA ASN A 7 27.32 34.32 1.60
C ASN A 7 26.25 35.14 2.35
N GLU A 8 25.58 36.10 1.71
CA GLU A 8 24.56 36.95 2.38
C GLU A 8 23.10 36.47 2.18
N GLN A 9 22.86 35.36 1.46
CA GLN A 9 21.53 34.75 1.35
C GLN A 9 21.34 33.44 2.14
N ARG A 10 22.38 32.92 2.81
CA ARG A 10 22.24 31.75 3.71
C ARG A 10 21.95 32.11 5.17
N ASP A 11 22.09 33.39 5.56
CA ASP A 11 21.89 33.84 6.95
C ASP A 11 20.51 34.47 7.23
N ALA A 12 19.55 34.40 6.30
CA ALA A 12 18.17 34.87 6.53
C ALA A 12 17.20 33.76 7.01
N LEU A 13 17.67 32.53 7.23
CA LEU A 13 16.92 31.43 7.86
C LEU A 13 17.55 30.99 9.19
N ALA A 14 18.15 31.93 9.91
CA ALA A 14 18.42 31.79 11.33
C ALA A 14 17.08 31.62 12.08
N THR A 15 16.74 30.36 12.33
CA THR A 15 16.07 29.83 13.52
C THR A 15 15.52 30.90 14.47
N VAL A 16 14.20 31.12 14.41
CA VAL A 16 13.46 31.44 15.64
C VAL A 16 13.35 30.13 16.41
N PRO A 17 13.97 29.99 17.59
CA PRO A 17 13.79 28.80 18.41
C PRO A 17 12.36 28.84 18.95
N GLY A 18 11.45 28.04 18.39
CA GLY A 18 10.13 27.85 19.02
C GLY A 18 8.94 27.43 18.17
N ASP A 19 9.01 27.34 16.84
CA ASP A 19 7.76 27.23 16.06
C ASP A 19 7.23 25.83 15.74
N GLY A 20 8.00 24.75 15.95
CA GLY A 20 7.56 23.35 15.80
C GLY A 20 7.13 22.91 14.38
N LEU A 21 6.90 23.87 13.46
CA LEU A 21 6.37 23.70 12.11
C LEU A 21 7.42 23.67 11.00
N ALA A 22 8.69 23.99 11.32
CA ALA A 22 9.76 24.22 10.33
C ALA A 22 10.97 23.28 10.53
N GLY A 23 10.71 22.04 10.96
CA GLY A 23 11.71 20.97 10.95
C GLY A 23 11.80 20.29 9.57
N PRO A 24 12.81 19.44 9.33
CA PRO A 24 12.94 18.63 8.10
C PRO A 24 11.81 17.61 7.85
N THR A 25 10.78 17.58 8.71
CA THR A 25 9.66 16.62 8.73
C THR A 25 8.27 17.28 8.56
N GLY A 26 8.20 18.47 7.95
CA GLY A 26 6.93 19.16 7.71
C GLY A 26 6.00 18.43 6.72
N PRO A 27 4.68 18.70 6.74
CA PRO A 27 3.72 18.07 5.83
C PRO A 27 4.05 18.37 4.36
N VAL A 28 3.90 17.36 3.52
CA VAL A 28 4.23 17.37 2.09
C VAL A 28 2.93 17.45 1.29
N SER A 29 2.92 18.23 0.21
CA SER A 29 1.75 18.39 -0.65
C SER A 29 1.50 17.14 -1.49
N SER A 30 0.25 16.66 -1.53
CA SER A 30 -0.15 15.49 -2.32
C SER A 30 -0.15 15.73 -3.84
N TYR A 31 0.03 16.97 -4.29
CA TYR A 31 0.00 17.34 -5.70
C TYR A 31 1.37 17.21 -6.38
N ASP A 32 2.43 17.58 -5.67
CA ASP A 32 3.79 17.74 -6.21
C ASP A 32 4.86 17.05 -5.35
N ALA A 33 4.47 16.43 -4.23
CA ALA A 33 5.37 15.81 -3.26
C ALA A 33 6.45 16.79 -2.71
N LEU A 34 6.18 18.10 -2.75
CA LEU A 34 7.04 19.12 -2.16
C LEU A 34 6.54 19.54 -0.77
N PRO A 35 7.43 19.93 0.16
CA PRO A 35 7.02 20.43 1.47
C PRO A 35 6.09 21.64 1.37
N ILE A 36 5.00 21.63 2.15
CA ILE A 36 4.09 22.78 2.21
C ILE A 36 4.84 23.99 2.81
N PRO A 37 4.80 25.18 2.17
CA PRO A 37 5.55 26.33 2.66
C PRO A 37 5.23 26.68 4.12
N PRO A 38 6.23 26.96 4.99
CA PRO A 38 5.99 27.28 6.39
C PRO A 38 5.08 28.49 6.62
N ALA A 39 5.00 29.42 5.67
CA ALA A 39 4.04 30.53 5.72
C ALA A 39 2.58 30.05 5.62
N HIS A 40 2.31 29.02 4.81
CA HIS A 40 0.98 28.46 4.65
C HIS A 40 0.56 27.68 5.89
N LEU A 41 1.47 26.91 6.49
CA LEU A 41 1.22 26.19 7.74
C LEU A 41 0.96 27.13 8.92
N ARG A 42 1.67 28.27 8.98
CA ARG A 42 1.41 29.32 9.96
C ARG A 42 0.03 29.95 9.76
N GLU A 43 -0.35 30.28 8.52
CA GLU A 43 -1.69 30.83 8.21
C GLU A 43 -2.80 29.84 8.64
N TRP A 44 -2.67 28.56 8.26
CA TRP A 44 -3.62 27.51 8.65
C TRP A 44 -3.75 27.39 10.17
N ARG A 45 -2.63 27.24 10.88
CA ARG A 45 -2.61 27.16 12.36
C ARG A 45 -3.25 28.39 13.00
N ASP A 46 -2.91 29.58 12.52
CA ASP A 46 -3.39 30.83 13.10
C ASP A 46 -4.90 31.00 12.85
N ALA A 47 -5.43 30.49 11.73
CA ALA A 47 -6.86 30.40 11.46
C ALA A 47 -7.57 29.44 12.42
N THR A 48 -7.04 28.24 12.66
CA THR A 48 -7.56 27.27 13.65
C THR A 48 -7.57 27.88 15.06
N LEU A 49 -6.49 28.54 15.47
CA LEU A 49 -6.43 29.25 16.76
C LEU A 49 -7.43 30.39 16.84
N GLY A 50 -7.64 31.12 15.75
CA GLY A 50 -8.68 32.15 15.66
C GLY A 50 -10.07 31.57 15.92
N ARG A 51 -10.37 30.41 15.37
CA ARG A 51 -11.64 29.70 15.57
C ARG A 51 -11.81 29.21 17.00
N ILE A 52 -10.77 28.61 17.61
CA ILE A 52 -10.80 28.19 19.02
C ILE A 52 -10.98 29.41 19.96
N ARG A 53 -10.43 30.57 19.61
CA ARG A 53 -10.63 31.83 20.35
C ARG A 53 -12.04 32.41 20.24
N GLU A 54 -12.90 31.88 19.38
CA GLU A 54 -14.33 32.22 19.44
C GLU A 54 -15.05 31.48 20.59
N LEU A 55 -14.41 30.45 21.17
CA LEU A 55 -14.98 29.58 22.20
C LEU A 55 -14.54 29.98 23.63
N PRO A 56 -15.31 29.59 24.66
CA PRO A 56 -14.91 29.73 26.06
C PRO A 56 -13.65 28.90 26.36
N ARG A 57 -12.55 29.55 26.74
CA ARG A 57 -11.23 28.88 26.79
C ARG A 57 -10.49 29.07 28.11
N ARG A 58 -11.18 29.18 29.25
CA ARG A 58 -10.48 29.31 30.55
C ARG A 58 -9.78 28.01 30.95
N ARG A 59 -10.43 26.87 30.73
CA ARG A 59 -9.90 25.53 30.98
C ARG A 59 -10.00 24.73 29.69
N VAL A 60 -8.84 24.41 29.12
CA VAL A 60 -8.75 23.73 27.82
C VAL A 60 -8.16 22.34 28.01
N LEU A 61 -8.71 21.35 27.30
CA LEU A 61 -8.10 20.03 27.13
C LEU A 61 -7.80 19.84 25.65
N GLU A 62 -6.57 19.51 25.29
CA GLU A 62 -6.16 19.14 23.93
C GLU A 62 -5.87 17.64 23.88
N ILE A 63 -6.64 16.92 23.07
CA ILE A 63 -6.41 15.49 22.81
C ILE A 63 -5.46 15.35 21.64
N GLY A 64 -4.36 14.62 21.84
CA GLY A 64 -3.35 14.37 20.81
C GLY A 64 -2.52 15.61 20.46
N ALA A 65 -1.98 16.29 21.49
CA ALA A 65 -1.27 17.57 21.33
C ALA A 65 0.02 17.53 20.49
N GLY A 66 0.50 16.34 20.11
CA GLY A 66 1.66 16.15 19.23
C GLY A 66 2.89 16.94 19.69
N THR A 67 3.40 17.83 18.83
CA THR A 67 4.55 18.71 19.13
C THR A 67 4.16 20.03 19.83
N GLY A 68 2.88 20.22 20.16
CA GLY A 68 2.36 21.37 20.93
C GLY A 68 2.13 22.63 20.10
N THR A 69 1.88 22.47 18.80
CA THR A 69 1.68 23.58 17.85
C THR A 69 0.56 24.53 18.27
N LEU A 70 -0.57 23.98 18.76
CA LEU A 70 -1.70 24.74 19.30
C LEU A 70 -1.53 24.98 20.81
N LEU A 71 -1.27 23.92 21.58
CA LEU A 71 -1.10 23.93 23.04
C LEU A 71 -0.28 25.11 23.55
N THR A 72 0.93 25.29 23.02
CA THR A 72 1.88 26.30 23.51
C THR A 72 1.39 27.72 23.30
N ARG A 73 0.57 27.96 22.26
CA ARG A 73 -0.02 29.27 21.97
C ARG A 73 -1.29 29.51 22.75
N LEU A 74 -2.12 28.48 22.90
CA LEU A 74 -3.34 28.55 23.71
C LEU A 74 -2.99 28.82 25.17
N ALA A 75 -2.02 28.09 25.75
CA ALA A 75 -1.59 28.30 27.13
C ALA A 75 -1.11 29.74 27.41
N ARG A 76 -0.57 30.43 26.40
CA ARG A 76 -0.13 31.83 26.49
C ARG A 76 -1.26 32.85 26.33
N ASP A 77 -2.47 32.45 25.94
CA ASP A 77 -3.64 33.32 25.94
C ASP A 77 -3.94 33.77 27.39
N ALA A 78 -4.29 35.04 27.55
CA ALA A 78 -4.58 35.63 28.85
C ALA A 78 -5.87 35.04 29.47
N GLU A 79 -6.82 34.60 28.64
CA GLU A 79 -8.06 33.99 29.12
C GLU A 79 -7.85 32.56 29.62
N VAL A 80 -6.83 31.86 29.12
CA VAL A 80 -6.52 30.48 29.47
C VAL A 80 -5.83 30.43 30.83
N ARG A 81 -6.45 29.74 31.78
CA ARG A 81 -5.92 29.50 33.13
C ARG A 81 -5.24 28.15 33.27
N THR A 82 -5.73 27.14 32.55
CA THR A 82 -5.17 25.79 32.62
C THR A 82 -5.38 25.06 31.29
N CYS A 83 -4.35 24.34 30.86
CA CYS A 83 -4.35 23.46 29.69
C CYS A 83 -3.97 22.06 30.12
N PHE A 84 -4.80 21.08 29.79
CA PHE A 84 -4.45 19.67 29.82
C PHE A 84 -4.13 19.23 28.40
N ALA A 85 -3.14 18.37 28.23
CA ALA A 85 -2.82 17.79 26.95
C ALA A 85 -2.50 16.31 27.07
N THR A 86 -3.09 15.52 26.17
CA THR A 86 -2.84 14.09 26.06
C THR A 86 -2.10 13.77 24.77
N GLY A 87 -1.36 12.66 24.75
CA GLY A 87 -0.69 12.18 23.54
C GLY A 87 0.14 10.93 23.78
N SER A 88 0.82 10.48 22.74
CA SER A 88 1.75 9.34 22.82
C SER A 88 2.92 9.61 23.75
N SER A 89 3.57 8.55 24.22
CA SER A 89 4.74 8.64 25.11
C SER A 89 5.85 9.51 24.52
N ALA A 90 6.13 9.36 23.22
CA ALA A 90 7.11 10.15 22.50
C ALA A 90 6.72 11.64 22.41
N ALA A 91 5.46 11.94 22.11
CA ALA A 91 4.96 13.32 22.02
C ALA A 91 5.00 14.04 23.38
N VAL A 92 4.54 13.36 24.43
CA VAL A 92 4.56 13.88 25.80
C VAL A 92 6.00 14.10 26.29
N ALA A 93 6.92 13.17 26.01
CA ALA A 93 8.33 13.33 26.35
C ALA A 93 8.95 14.56 25.67
N ALA A 94 8.70 14.75 24.37
CA ALA A 94 9.19 15.90 23.62
C ALA A 94 8.61 17.24 24.13
N LEU A 95 7.34 17.25 24.52
CA LEU A 95 6.67 18.43 25.08
C LEU A 95 7.11 18.77 26.50
N THR A 96 7.44 17.76 27.31
CA THR A 96 7.81 17.96 28.72
C THR A 96 8.99 18.90 28.84
N ALA A 97 10.07 18.68 28.08
CA ALA A 97 11.23 19.57 28.07
C ALA A 97 10.90 21.02 27.69
N ARG A 98 9.94 21.22 26.76
CA ARG A 98 9.52 22.55 26.31
C ARG A 98 8.69 23.27 27.37
N VAL A 99 7.77 22.54 28.01
CA VAL A 99 6.92 23.06 29.09
C VAL A 99 7.77 23.41 30.31
N GLU A 100 8.74 22.57 30.66
CA GLU A 100 9.65 22.82 31.77
C GLU A 100 10.56 24.03 31.54
N ALA A 101 10.95 24.30 30.29
CA ALA A 101 11.80 25.44 29.94
C ALA A 101 11.07 26.80 29.99
N ASP A 102 9.74 26.84 29.79
CA ASP A 102 8.95 28.07 29.75
C ASP A 102 8.11 28.26 31.03
N PRO A 103 8.36 29.32 31.83
CA PRO A 103 7.61 29.56 33.06
C PRO A 103 6.10 29.66 32.91
N VAL A 104 5.61 30.26 31.82
CA VAL A 104 4.18 30.43 31.57
C VAL A 104 3.54 29.07 31.27
N LEU A 105 4.23 28.24 30.49
CA LEU A 105 3.74 26.90 30.16
C LEU A 105 3.78 26.00 31.40
N ARG A 106 4.86 26.02 32.19
CA ARG A 106 4.99 25.21 33.40
C ARG A 106 3.88 25.47 34.43
N GLU A 107 3.46 26.73 34.55
CA GLU A 107 2.37 27.11 35.46
C GLU A 107 1.02 26.55 34.99
N LYS A 108 0.73 26.66 33.69
CA LYS A 108 -0.61 26.43 33.13
C LYS A 108 -0.83 25.05 32.52
N VAL A 109 0.22 24.35 32.08
CA VAL A 109 0.11 23.11 31.31
C VAL A 109 0.27 21.88 32.19
N ARG A 110 -0.56 20.87 31.93
CA ARG A 110 -0.49 19.50 32.48
C ARG A 110 -0.45 18.52 31.31
N LEU A 111 0.59 17.69 31.26
CA LEU A 111 0.81 16.71 30.20
C LEU A 111 0.57 15.31 30.73
N GLU A 112 -0.15 14.48 29.99
CA GLU A 112 -0.41 13.09 30.35
C GLU A 112 -0.26 12.18 29.12
N CYS A 113 0.41 11.04 29.29
CA CYS A 113 0.56 10.04 28.23
C CYS A 113 -0.64 9.09 28.26
N ARG A 114 -1.52 9.18 27.27
CA ARG A 114 -2.73 8.35 27.16
C ARG A 114 -3.33 8.41 25.75
N ASP A 115 -4.14 7.41 25.43
CA ASP A 115 -4.89 7.32 24.17
C ASP A 115 -6.07 8.31 24.14
N ALA A 116 -6.60 8.56 22.93
CA ALA A 116 -7.64 9.57 22.71
C ALA A 116 -8.99 9.21 23.35
N ASP A 117 -9.28 7.93 23.52
CA ASP A 117 -10.53 7.44 24.12
C ASP A 117 -10.40 7.18 25.64
N ASP A 118 -9.20 7.23 26.21
CA ASP A 118 -8.97 7.09 27.65
C ASP A 118 -9.20 8.40 28.41
N THR A 119 -10.41 8.53 28.97
CA THR A 119 -10.80 9.67 29.79
C THR A 119 -10.64 9.42 31.29
N HIS A 120 -10.07 8.28 31.71
CA HIS A 120 -10.03 7.89 33.11
C HIS A 120 -9.17 8.86 33.95
N GLY A 121 -9.74 9.38 35.05
CA GLY A 121 -9.05 10.32 35.94
C GLY A 121 -9.05 11.78 35.47
N LEU A 122 -9.58 12.09 34.28
CA LEU A 122 -9.83 13.48 33.88
C LEU A 122 -11.05 14.05 34.63
N PRO A 123 -11.04 15.35 34.99
CA PRO A 123 -12.13 15.94 35.75
C PRO A 123 -13.40 16.11 34.91
N THR A 124 -14.50 15.53 35.36
CA THR A 124 -15.84 15.66 34.76
C THR A 124 -16.41 17.06 34.99
N GLY A 125 -17.11 17.63 34.00
CA GLY A 125 -17.75 18.94 34.14
C GLY A 125 -16.79 20.12 34.34
N TYR A 126 -15.52 19.99 33.92
CA TYR A 126 -14.46 20.93 34.25
C TYR A 126 -14.01 21.79 33.07
N PHE A 127 -13.90 21.22 31.87
CA PHE A 127 -13.30 21.90 30.73
C PHE A 127 -14.32 22.80 30.01
N ASP A 128 -13.92 24.02 29.68
CA ASP A 128 -14.79 24.94 28.92
C ASP A 128 -14.69 24.65 27.42
N THR A 129 -13.50 24.24 26.95
CA THR A 129 -13.28 23.75 25.59
C THR A 129 -12.41 22.50 25.59
N ILE A 130 -12.82 21.50 24.82
CA ILE A 130 -11.98 20.34 24.48
C ILE A 130 -11.63 20.45 23.01
N VAL A 131 -10.35 20.26 22.66
CA VAL A 131 -9.81 20.37 21.30
C VAL A 131 -9.31 19.00 20.86
N VAL A 132 -9.80 18.51 19.72
CA VAL A 132 -9.29 17.34 19.02
C VAL A 132 -8.95 17.80 17.61
N ASP A 133 -7.71 18.24 17.38
CA ASP A 133 -7.27 18.79 16.09
C ASP A 133 -6.31 17.85 15.39
N SER A 134 -6.55 17.57 14.12
CA SER A 134 -5.66 16.76 13.28
C SER A 134 -5.41 15.31 13.76
N VAL A 135 -6.17 14.82 14.74
CA VAL A 135 -6.14 13.43 15.26
C VAL A 135 -7.24 12.58 14.64
N VAL A 136 -8.42 13.15 14.40
CA VAL A 136 -9.58 12.39 13.88
C VAL A 136 -9.28 11.59 12.60
N PRO A 137 -8.45 12.07 11.64
CA PRO A 137 -8.10 11.29 10.45
C PRO A 137 -7.39 9.96 10.75
N SER A 138 -6.74 9.81 11.92
CA SER A 138 -6.08 8.56 12.31
C SER A 138 -6.99 7.59 13.06
N PHE A 139 -8.28 7.91 13.25
CA PHE A 139 -9.22 7.00 13.89
C PHE A 139 -9.60 5.85 12.94
N PRO A 140 -9.80 4.63 13.48
CA PRO A 140 -10.03 3.44 12.64
C PRO A 140 -11.38 3.45 11.94
N ASP A 141 -12.42 4.02 12.56
CA ASP A 141 -13.77 4.08 12.00
C ASP A 141 -14.64 5.15 12.68
N LEU A 142 -15.87 5.31 12.16
CA LEU A 142 -16.88 6.23 12.71
C LEU A 142 -17.35 5.82 14.11
N ALA A 143 -17.34 4.53 14.46
CA ALA A 143 -17.78 4.05 15.77
C ALA A 143 -16.79 4.46 16.87
N HIS A 144 -15.49 4.45 16.56
CA HIS A 144 -14.44 4.96 17.44
C HIS A 144 -14.59 6.47 17.65
N LEU A 145 -14.79 7.27 16.58
CA LEU A 145 -15.06 8.70 16.71
C LEU A 145 -16.27 8.96 17.62
N ARG A 146 -17.37 8.23 17.40
CA ARG A 146 -18.57 8.36 18.22
C ARG A 146 -18.29 8.05 19.70
N THR A 147 -17.55 6.98 19.97
CA THR A 147 -17.16 6.59 21.34
C THR A 147 -16.32 7.68 22.00
N VAL A 148 -15.35 8.24 21.30
CA VAL A 148 -14.51 9.35 21.80
C VAL A 148 -15.38 10.57 22.12
N VAL A 149 -16.26 10.98 21.20
CA VAL A 149 -17.18 12.11 21.42
C VAL A 149 -18.07 11.87 22.65
N GLU A 150 -18.68 10.68 22.76
CA GLU A 150 -19.54 10.30 23.89
C GLU A 150 -18.80 10.35 25.24
N ARG A 151 -17.51 9.97 25.27
CA ARG A 151 -16.67 10.01 26.48
C ARG A 151 -16.17 11.41 26.82
N LEU A 152 -15.94 12.27 25.82
CA LEU A 152 -15.44 13.64 26.02
C LEU A 152 -16.55 14.61 26.44
N LEU A 153 -17.78 14.44 25.95
CA LEU A 153 -18.89 15.35 26.27
C LEU A 153 -19.14 15.53 27.79
N PRO A 154 -19.12 14.48 28.64
CA PRO A 154 -19.26 14.64 30.09
C PRO A 154 -18.13 15.45 30.76
N LEU A 155 -16.95 15.54 30.15
CA LEU A 155 -15.83 16.33 30.70
C LEU A 155 -16.05 17.84 30.55
N LEU A 156 -16.93 18.24 29.65
CA LEU A 156 -17.29 19.65 29.44
C LEU A 156 -18.08 20.19 30.63
N ALA A 157 -17.66 21.35 31.12
CA ALA A 157 -18.49 22.17 32.00
C ALA A 157 -19.81 22.55 31.30
N PRO A 158 -20.89 22.83 32.03
CA PRO A 158 -22.14 23.29 31.43
C PRO A 158 -21.90 24.50 30.51
N GLY A 159 -22.30 24.36 29.24
CA GLY A 159 -22.06 25.37 28.21
C GLY A 159 -20.68 25.31 27.54
N GLY A 160 -19.90 24.26 27.81
CA GLY A 160 -18.65 23.98 27.16
C GLY A 160 -18.81 23.47 25.73
N SER A 161 -17.71 23.49 24.97
CA SER A 161 -17.68 23.12 23.56
C SER A 161 -16.57 22.11 23.24
N LEU A 162 -16.89 21.13 22.39
CA LEU A 162 -15.93 20.21 21.78
C LEU A 162 -15.60 20.71 20.36
N PHE A 163 -14.34 21.06 20.14
CA PHE A 163 -13.79 21.46 18.85
C PHE A 163 -13.12 20.27 18.17
N LEU A 164 -13.59 19.93 16.97
CA LEU A 164 -13.03 18.89 16.11
C LEU A 164 -12.42 19.57 14.88
N GLY A 165 -11.09 19.55 14.80
CA GLY A 165 -10.32 20.34 13.84
C GLY A 165 -9.58 19.50 12.79
N GLY A 166 -9.37 20.10 11.62
CA GLY A 166 -8.59 19.49 10.55
C GLY A 166 -9.26 18.25 9.91
N LEU A 167 -10.59 18.19 9.97
CA LEU A 167 -11.40 17.10 9.43
C LEU A 167 -11.34 17.07 7.91
N ARG A 168 -11.19 15.89 7.30
CA ARG A 168 -11.18 15.73 5.84
C ARG A 168 -12.60 15.49 5.32
N ASN A 169 -12.98 16.23 4.27
CA ASN A 169 -14.32 16.16 3.68
C ASN A 169 -14.49 14.95 2.76
N LEU A 170 -15.33 14.00 3.16
CA LEU A 170 -15.69 12.81 2.37
C LEU A 170 -16.31 13.17 1.02
N ASP A 171 -17.15 14.20 0.97
CA ASP A 171 -17.87 14.59 -0.24
C ASP A 171 -16.94 15.11 -1.35
N LEU A 172 -15.68 15.39 -0.99
CA LEU A 172 -14.63 15.84 -1.90
C LEU A 172 -13.53 14.78 -2.13
N ALA A 173 -13.70 13.54 -1.67
CA ALA A 173 -12.68 12.49 -1.81
C ALA A 173 -12.28 12.26 -3.27
N HIS A 174 -13.25 12.03 -4.16
CA HIS A 174 -13.01 11.87 -5.60
C HIS A 174 -12.46 13.16 -6.24
N CYS A 175 -12.89 14.33 -5.77
CA CYS A 175 -12.41 15.62 -6.27
C CYS A 175 -10.92 15.81 -5.96
N PHE A 176 -10.51 15.55 -4.71
CA PHE A 176 -9.12 15.59 -4.27
C PHE A 176 -8.26 14.63 -5.07
N ARG A 177 -8.66 13.35 -5.16
CA ARG A 177 -7.92 12.32 -5.91
C ARG A 177 -7.81 12.65 -7.40
N THR A 178 -8.87 13.21 -8.00
CA THR A 178 -8.82 13.71 -9.38
C THR A 178 -7.81 14.84 -9.53
N GLY A 179 -7.83 15.84 -8.63
CA GLY A 179 -6.89 16.95 -8.64
C GLY A 179 -5.44 16.51 -8.50
N THR A 180 -5.14 15.61 -7.56
CA THR A 180 -3.78 15.07 -7.37
C THR A 180 -3.33 14.19 -8.51
N ALA A 181 -4.23 13.44 -9.14
CA ALA A 181 -3.90 12.64 -10.31
C ALA A 181 -3.59 13.52 -11.52
N LEU A 182 -4.36 14.59 -11.74
CA LEU A 182 -4.18 15.53 -12.85
C LEU A 182 -2.95 16.43 -12.72
N ALA A 183 -2.50 16.73 -11.49
CA ALA A 183 -1.29 17.52 -11.26
C ALA A 183 0.00 16.78 -11.64
N ARG A 184 -0.06 15.45 -11.84
CA ARG A 184 1.11 14.66 -12.24
C ARG A 184 1.47 14.93 -13.71
N PRO A 185 2.77 15.04 -14.05
CA PRO A 185 3.20 15.25 -15.42
C PRO A 185 2.62 14.18 -16.37
N GLY A 186 1.94 14.62 -17.44
CA GLY A 186 1.38 13.73 -18.47
C GLY A 186 -0.05 13.23 -18.22
N ALA A 187 -0.63 13.47 -17.03
CA ALA A 187 -1.96 12.95 -16.67
C ALA A 187 -3.09 13.45 -17.57
N ALA A 188 -2.99 14.69 -18.07
CA ALA A 188 -4.04 15.30 -18.91
C ALA A 188 -4.14 14.73 -20.34
N ARG A 189 -3.25 13.81 -20.74
CA ARG A 189 -3.26 13.15 -22.05
C ARG A 189 -3.51 11.63 -21.97
N GLY A 190 -3.83 11.12 -20.78
CA GLY A 190 -4.05 9.69 -20.52
C GLY A 190 -5.44 9.18 -20.88
N ASP A 191 -5.62 7.86 -20.78
CA ASP A 191 -6.93 7.20 -20.92
C ASP A 191 -7.85 7.60 -19.76
N ARG A 192 -9.00 8.17 -20.11
CA ARG A 192 -10.08 8.56 -19.21
C ARG A 192 -10.47 7.44 -18.25
N GLU A 193 -10.60 6.22 -18.76
CA GLU A 193 -11.09 5.09 -17.98
C GLU A 193 -10.00 4.59 -17.00
N ALA A 194 -8.73 4.65 -17.42
CA ALA A 194 -7.60 4.40 -16.53
C ALA A 194 -7.53 5.44 -15.39
N LEU A 195 -7.69 6.73 -15.71
CA LEU A 195 -7.72 7.79 -14.70
C LEU A 195 -8.91 7.63 -13.72
N ARG A 196 -10.09 7.28 -14.23
CA ARG A 196 -11.29 7.03 -13.42
C ARG A 196 -11.08 5.85 -12.46
N ARG A 197 -10.63 4.70 -12.97
CA ARG A 197 -10.35 3.50 -12.15
C ARG A 197 -9.28 3.75 -11.10
N ARG A 198 -8.26 4.54 -11.43
CA ARG A 198 -7.24 4.97 -10.49
C ARG A 198 -7.83 5.82 -9.37
N VAL A 199 -8.64 6.83 -9.70
CA VAL A 199 -9.30 7.67 -8.70
C VAL A 199 -10.20 6.82 -7.81
N ASP A 200 -11.00 5.91 -8.38
CA ASP A 200 -11.86 4.99 -7.61
C ASP A 200 -11.04 4.12 -6.65
N ARG A 201 -9.91 3.58 -7.11
CA ARG A 201 -8.99 2.78 -6.29
C ARG A 201 -8.38 3.60 -5.16
N GLU A 202 -7.82 4.78 -5.45
CA GLU A 202 -7.19 5.64 -4.44
C GLU A 202 -8.18 6.20 -3.40
N VAL A 203 -9.48 6.30 -3.75
CA VAL A 203 -10.54 6.60 -2.77
C VAL A 203 -10.86 5.37 -1.91
N ALA A 204 -10.92 4.18 -2.50
CA ALA A 204 -11.20 2.92 -1.78
C ALA A 204 -10.06 2.52 -0.82
N GLU A 205 -8.82 2.81 -1.19
CA GLU A 205 -7.60 2.54 -0.40
C GLU A 205 -7.27 3.67 0.59
N GLU A 206 -8.19 4.63 0.80
CA GLU A 206 -7.97 5.72 1.75
C GLU A 206 -7.84 5.18 3.18
N ARG A 207 -6.65 5.38 3.77
CA ARG A 207 -6.31 4.92 5.11
C ARG A 207 -6.73 5.90 6.21
N GLU A 208 -7.09 7.13 5.85
CA GLU A 208 -7.57 8.12 6.80
C GLU A 208 -9.10 8.15 6.89
N LEU A 209 -9.62 8.50 8.08
CA LEU A 209 -11.04 8.72 8.28
C LEU A 209 -11.48 10.06 7.66
N LEU A 210 -12.32 9.95 6.62
CA LEU A 210 -13.00 11.02 5.92
C LEU A 210 -14.44 11.14 6.43
N LEU A 211 -14.91 12.36 6.67
CA LEU A 211 -16.24 12.62 7.24
C LEU A 211 -17.01 13.62 6.37
N SER A 212 -18.24 13.28 6.02
CA SER A 212 -19.18 14.23 5.42
C SER A 212 -19.61 15.27 6.46
N PRO A 213 -19.65 16.57 6.14
CA PRO A 213 -20.16 17.62 7.01
C PRO A 213 -21.56 17.34 7.58
N ALA A 214 -22.41 16.62 6.82
CA ALA A 214 -23.76 16.23 7.25
C ALA A 214 -23.78 15.29 8.46
N LEU A 215 -22.65 14.63 8.77
CA LEU A 215 -22.50 13.76 9.93
C LEU A 215 -22.85 14.48 11.24
N PHE A 216 -22.44 15.75 11.38
CA PHE A 216 -22.52 16.42 12.68
C PHE A 216 -23.95 16.79 13.07
N ASP A 217 -24.82 17.06 12.10
CA ASP A 217 -26.26 17.21 12.34
C ASP A 217 -26.92 15.86 12.70
N ALA A 218 -26.43 14.75 12.13
CA ALA A 218 -26.87 13.41 12.53
C ALA A 218 -26.41 13.07 13.96
N LEU A 219 -25.15 13.32 14.30
CA LEU A 219 -24.60 13.11 15.64
C LEU A 219 -25.35 13.93 16.70
N ALA A 220 -25.70 15.19 16.42
CA ALA A 220 -26.46 16.01 17.36
C ALA A 220 -27.89 15.51 17.59
N ARG A 221 -28.51 14.84 16.60
CA ARG A 221 -29.80 14.16 16.81
C ARG A 221 -29.67 12.93 17.70
N ASP A 222 -28.57 12.20 17.57
CA ASP A 222 -28.34 10.95 18.29
C ASP A 222 -27.73 11.15 19.69
N LEU A 223 -27.13 12.31 19.96
CA LEU A 223 -26.47 12.66 21.22
C LEU A 223 -27.19 13.82 21.95
N PRO A 224 -28.07 13.53 22.92
CA PRO A 224 -28.89 14.55 23.60
C PRO A 224 -28.12 15.63 24.38
N ALA A 225 -26.84 15.41 24.63
CA ALA A 225 -25.96 16.38 25.28
C ALA A 225 -25.52 17.50 24.32
N VAL A 226 -25.53 17.26 23.00
CA VAL A 226 -25.18 18.24 21.99
C VAL A 226 -26.40 19.12 21.68
N ARG A 227 -26.26 20.43 21.87
CA ARG A 227 -27.33 21.43 21.71
C ARG A 227 -27.10 22.37 20.54
N ALA A 228 -25.86 22.47 20.07
CA ALA A 228 -25.52 23.28 18.91
C ALA A 228 -24.39 22.65 18.10
N VAL A 229 -24.44 22.84 16.77
CA VAL A 229 -23.48 22.33 15.80
C VAL A 229 -23.07 23.45 14.86
N ASP A 230 -21.76 23.70 14.78
CA ASP A 230 -21.18 24.73 13.92
C ASP A 230 -20.04 24.14 13.08
N VAL A 231 -20.35 23.89 11.80
CA VAL A 231 -19.42 23.37 10.79
C VAL A 231 -19.01 24.51 9.85
N ARG A 232 -17.71 24.78 9.74
CA ARG A 232 -17.15 25.82 8.86
C ARG A 232 -15.91 25.33 8.13
N VAL A 233 -15.73 25.86 6.92
CA VAL A 233 -14.53 25.59 6.11
C VAL A 233 -13.34 26.39 6.62
N GLN A 234 -12.13 25.91 6.30
CA GLN A 234 -10.90 26.59 6.65
C GLN A 234 -10.81 28.00 6.04
N ARG A 235 -10.34 28.97 6.83
CA ARG A 235 -10.02 30.33 6.36
C ARG A 235 -8.57 30.36 5.85
N GLY A 236 -8.28 31.27 4.92
CA GLY A 236 -6.93 31.40 4.37
C GLY A 236 -6.91 31.96 2.95
N VAL A 237 -5.84 32.71 2.66
CA VAL A 237 -5.54 33.24 1.32
C VAL A 237 -4.77 32.20 0.51
N GLN A 238 -3.89 31.43 1.15
CA GLN A 238 -3.09 30.41 0.48
C GLN A 238 -3.92 29.15 0.24
N HIS A 239 -3.83 28.60 -0.97
CA HIS A 239 -4.66 27.46 -1.39
C HIS A 239 -3.82 26.19 -1.52
N ASN A 240 -3.87 25.34 -0.49
CA ASN A 240 -3.32 23.99 -0.46
C ASN A 240 -4.39 22.98 0.01
N GLU A 241 -4.06 21.70 0.04
CA GLU A 241 -4.96 20.62 0.49
C GLU A 241 -5.62 20.87 1.86
N LEU A 242 -4.91 21.48 2.82
CA LEU A 242 -5.43 21.79 4.15
C LEU A 242 -6.56 22.82 4.09
N THR A 243 -6.43 23.83 3.23
CA THR A 243 -7.44 24.90 3.06
C THR A 243 -8.56 24.57 2.07
N ARG A 244 -8.31 23.58 1.19
CA ARG A 244 -9.22 23.18 0.10
C ARG A 244 -10.24 22.13 0.56
N TYR A 245 -9.78 21.13 1.30
CA TYR A 245 -10.57 19.90 1.57
C TYR A 245 -10.81 19.63 3.05
N ARG A 246 -10.25 20.46 3.94
CA ARG A 246 -10.48 20.33 5.37
C ARG A 246 -11.43 21.39 5.92
N TYR A 247 -12.05 21.04 7.04
CA TYR A 247 -13.00 21.88 7.75
C TYR A 247 -12.97 21.57 9.25
N ASP A 248 -13.65 22.40 10.03
CA ASP A 248 -13.76 22.23 11.48
C ASP A 248 -15.23 22.16 11.89
N ALA A 249 -15.50 21.36 12.93
CA ALA A 249 -16.81 21.24 13.55
C ALA A 249 -16.73 21.59 15.05
N VAL A 250 -17.74 22.29 15.56
CA VAL A 250 -17.90 22.56 16.98
C VAL A 250 -19.22 21.96 17.45
N LEU A 251 -19.15 21.12 18.48
CA LEU A 251 -20.29 20.57 19.18
C LEU A 251 -20.40 21.25 20.55
N SER A 252 -21.49 21.99 20.78
CA SER A 252 -21.69 22.72 22.04
C SER A 252 -22.78 22.09 22.89
N THR A 253 -22.58 22.13 24.20
CA THR A 253 -23.59 21.76 25.21
C THR A 253 -24.40 22.97 25.71
N ALA A 254 -24.11 24.17 25.20
CA ALA A 254 -24.70 25.42 25.65
C ALA A 254 -26.10 25.69 25.10
N GLU A 255 -26.96 26.27 25.96
CA GLU A 255 -28.27 26.81 25.60
C GLU A 255 -28.46 28.23 26.17
N PRO A 256 -29.15 29.13 25.45
CA PRO A 256 -29.68 28.96 24.10
C PRO A 256 -28.58 29.12 23.03
N ALA A 257 -28.72 28.40 21.92
CA ALA A 257 -27.91 28.57 20.72
C ALA A 257 -28.64 29.41 19.67
N ALA A 258 -27.91 30.26 18.95
CA ALA A 258 -28.48 31.00 17.84
C ALA A 258 -28.67 30.07 16.63
N ASP A 259 -29.93 29.81 16.28
CA ASP A 259 -30.30 29.00 15.12
C ASP A 259 -30.31 29.83 13.84
N LEU A 260 -29.44 29.46 12.90
CA LEU A 260 -29.21 30.14 11.63
C LEU A 260 -29.84 29.40 10.44
N THR A 261 -30.61 28.34 10.70
CA THR A 261 -31.25 27.52 9.66
C THR A 261 -32.24 28.33 8.83
N ALA A 262 -33.01 29.21 9.48
CA ALA A 262 -34.00 30.08 8.85
C ALA A 262 -33.45 31.44 8.41
N ALA A 263 -32.12 31.62 8.37
CA ALA A 263 -31.51 32.87 7.96
C ALA A 263 -31.97 33.32 6.56
N PRO A 264 -32.25 34.63 6.35
CA PRO A 264 -32.54 35.16 5.02
C PRO A 264 -31.42 34.79 4.02
N ARG A 265 -31.82 34.28 2.85
CA ARG A 265 -30.89 33.79 1.83
C ARG A 265 -30.80 34.78 0.68
N ALA A 266 -29.57 35.10 0.26
CA ALA A 266 -29.30 35.74 -1.02
C ALA A 266 -28.44 34.78 -1.84
N ARG A 267 -28.74 34.62 -3.14
CA ARG A 267 -27.98 33.71 -4.01
C ARG A 267 -26.87 34.48 -4.73
N TRP A 268 -25.67 33.90 -4.74
CA TRP A 268 -24.57 34.41 -5.57
C TRP A 268 -24.93 34.31 -7.05
N GLY A 269 -24.56 35.32 -7.84
CA GLY A 269 -24.86 35.38 -9.28
C GLY A 269 -26.14 36.15 -9.63
N GLU A 270 -27.00 36.42 -8.65
CA GLU A 270 -28.21 37.23 -8.82
C GLU A 270 -27.93 38.70 -8.43
N GLU A 271 -28.41 39.15 -7.28
CA GLU A 271 -28.17 40.52 -6.79
C GLU A 271 -26.72 40.75 -6.32
N ILE A 272 -26.02 39.68 -5.94
CA ILE A 272 -24.67 39.73 -5.37
C ILE A 272 -23.73 38.89 -6.24
N THR A 273 -22.78 39.58 -6.87
CA THR A 273 -21.84 39.02 -7.85
C THR A 273 -20.39 39.44 -7.58
N THR A 274 -20.16 40.37 -6.64
CA THR A 274 -18.84 40.88 -6.28
C THR A 274 -18.81 41.25 -4.79
N ALA A 275 -17.61 41.43 -4.24
CA ALA A 275 -17.44 41.98 -2.90
C ALA A 275 -18.03 43.41 -2.76
N ALA A 276 -18.03 44.19 -3.84
CA ALA A 276 -18.58 45.54 -3.84
C ALA A 276 -20.11 45.53 -3.78
N THR A 277 -20.77 44.65 -4.54
CA THR A 277 -22.23 44.50 -4.51
C THR A 277 -22.70 43.89 -3.20
N LEU A 278 -21.95 42.95 -2.62
CA LEU A 278 -22.17 42.46 -1.25
C LEU A 278 -22.11 43.60 -0.23
N ALA A 279 -21.03 44.40 -0.26
CA ALA A 279 -20.87 45.52 0.66
C ALA A 279 -21.98 46.58 0.50
N GLY A 280 -22.44 46.83 -0.73
CA GLY A 280 -23.61 47.68 -0.99
C GLY A 280 -24.89 47.14 -0.36
N HIS A 281 -25.15 45.84 -0.54
CA HIS A 281 -26.32 45.16 0.02
C HIS A 281 -26.34 45.22 1.56
N LEU A 282 -25.21 44.94 2.20
CA LEU A 282 -25.08 44.98 3.67
C LEU A 282 -25.24 46.40 4.23
N ARG A 283 -24.69 47.43 3.57
CA ARG A 283 -24.88 48.82 4.01
C ARG A 283 -26.32 49.29 3.88
N ALA A 284 -27.01 48.88 2.82
CA ALA A 284 -28.38 49.32 2.55
C ALA A 284 -29.41 48.66 3.46
N ARG A 285 -29.28 47.35 3.72
CA ARG A 285 -30.29 46.57 4.45
C ARG A 285 -29.93 46.28 5.90
N ARG A 286 -28.64 46.29 6.26
CA ARG A 286 -28.11 45.95 7.60
C ARG A 286 -28.83 44.77 8.28
N PRO A 287 -28.97 43.61 7.60
CA PRO A 287 -29.65 42.46 8.20
C PRO A 287 -28.87 41.96 9.42
N ALA A 288 -29.58 41.45 10.43
CA ALA A 288 -28.97 40.79 11.59
C ALA A 288 -28.20 39.52 11.18
N VAL A 289 -28.78 38.76 10.26
CA VAL A 289 -28.20 37.54 9.65
C VAL A 289 -28.48 37.55 8.16
N LEU A 290 -27.48 37.20 7.35
CA LEU A 290 -27.63 36.95 5.92
C LEU A 290 -26.81 35.73 5.51
N ARG A 291 -27.45 34.75 4.86
CA ARG A 291 -26.77 33.63 4.21
C ARG A 291 -26.58 33.95 2.73
N LEU A 292 -25.35 34.22 2.33
CA LEU A 292 -24.99 34.30 0.92
C LEU A 292 -24.73 32.87 0.42
N ALA A 293 -25.68 32.31 -0.31
CA ALA A 293 -25.68 30.93 -0.74
C ALA A 293 -25.09 30.74 -2.15
N ALA A 294 -24.63 29.51 -2.42
CA ALA A 294 -24.14 29.08 -3.74
C ALA A 294 -22.96 29.90 -4.29
N VAL A 295 -22.06 30.36 -3.43
CA VAL A 295 -20.81 31.02 -3.83
C VAL A 295 -19.86 29.97 -4.41
N PRO A 296 -19.38 30.11 -5.66
CA PRO A 296 -18.42 29.17 -6.23
C PRO A 296 -17.14 29.10 -5.41
N ASN A 297 -16.74 27.88 -5.03
CA ASN A 297 -15.51 27.66 -4.29
C ASN A 297 -14.32 27.62 -5.23
N ARG A 298 -13.71 28.76 -5.54
CA ARG A 298 -12.51 28.85 -6.42
C ARG A 298 -11.41 27.87 -6.01
N ARG A 299 -11.36 27.44 -4.75
CA ARG A 299 -10.33 26.55 -4.22
C ARG A 299 -10.39 25.13 -4.80
N VAL A 300 -11.57 24.66 -5.20
CA VAL A 300 -11.81 23.30 -5.71
C VAL A 300 -12.62 23.26 -7.01
N HIS A 301 -13.11 24.42 -7.49
CA HIS A 301 -14.04 24.51 -8.62
C HIS A 301 -13.52 23.80 -9.88
N ASP A 302 -12.28 24.07 -10.27
CA ASP A 302 -11.68 23.49 -11.48
C ASP A 302 -11.49 21.97 -11.36
N GLU A 303 -11.02 21.51 -10.19
CA GLU A 303 -10.83 20.08 -9.89
C GLU A 303 -12.15 19.33 -9.80
N TYR A 304 -13.19 19.98 -9.28
CA TYR A 304 -14.53 19.42 -9.21
C TYR A 304 -15.20 19.36 -10.58
N ALA A 305 -14.98 20.35 -11.45
CA ALA A 305 -15.39 20.29 -12.85
C ALA A 305 -14.68 19.15 -13.58
N ALA A 306 -13.36 19.01 -13.41
CA ALA A 306 -12.59 17.93 -14.00
C ALA A 306 -13.06 16.54 -13.49
N MET A 307 -13.36 16.42 -12.20
CA MET A 307 -13.95 15.20 -11.61
C MET A 307 -15.32 14.90 -12.23
N GLN A 308 -16.23 15.87 -12.33
CA GLN A 308 -17.52 15.64 -12.97
C GLN A 308 -17.35 15.18 -14.42
N SER A 309 -16.47 15.85 -15.18
CA SER A 309 -16.18 15.44 -16.54
C SER A 309 -15.59 14.04 -16.57
N LEU A 310 -14.70 13.63 -15.64
CA LEU A 310 -14.10 12.29 -15.55
C LEU A 310 -15.13 11.18 -15.27
N PHE A 311 -16.13 11.46 -14.43
CA PHE A 311 -17.16 10.49 -14.03
C PHE A 311 -18.44 10.54 -14.89
N ASN A 312 -18.58 11.54 -15.77
CA ASN A 312 -19.72 11.66 -16.70
C ASN A 312 -19.41 11.06 -18.09
N PRO A 313 -19.96 9.89 -18.47
CA PRO A 313 -19.61 9.19 -19.71
C PRO A 313 -19.97 9.92 -21.02
N LEU A 314 -20.70 11.04 -20.95
CA LEU A 314 -21.18 11.79 -22.11
C LEU A 314 -20.36 13.05 -22.45
N GLU A 315 -19.40 13.46 -21.61
CA GLU A 315 -18.60 14.67 -21.83
C GLU A 315 -17.17 14.36 -22.32
N SER A 316 -16.66 15.12 -23.29
CA SER A 316 -15.23 15.14 -23.59
C SER A 316 -14.47 15.76 -22.41
N ILE A 317 -13.34 15.19 -21.99
CA ILE A 317 -12.57 15.78 -20.90
C ILE A 317 -11.93 17.08 -21.40
N ASP A 318 -12.50 18.23 -21.01
CA ASP A 318 -11.83 19.51 -21.16
C ASP A 318 -11.10 19.82 -19.85
N LEU A 319 -9.82 19.49 -19.81
CA LEU A 319 -8.95 19.63 -18.63
C LEU A 319 -8.34 21.03 -18.52
N ALA A 320 -8.71 21.95 -19.41
CA ALA A 320 -8.30 23.33 -19.29
C ALA A 320 -9.03 23.96 -18.07
N PRO A 321 -8.33 24.74 -17.23
CA PRO A 321 -8.99 25.53 -16.18
C PRO A 321 -10.09 26.36 -16.85
N GLN A 322 -11.33 26.20 -16.40
CA GLN A 322 -12.38 27.10 -16.87
C GLN A 322 -12.11 28.45 -16.22
N ASP A 323 -11.70 29.44 -17.02
CA ASP A 323 -11.43 30.84 -16.61
C ASP A 323 -12.69 31.59 -16.10
N ALA A 324 -13.68 30.87 -15.57
CA ALA A 324 -14.84 31.46 -14.92
C ALA A 324 -14.36 32.26 -13.69
N PRO A 325 -14.77 33.54 -13.55
CA PRO A 325 -14.33 34.39 -12.46
C PRO A 325 -15.02 33.99 -11.14
N ALA A 326 -14.57 32.90 -10.52
CA ALA A 326 -14.96 32.55 -9.16
C ALA A 326 -14.24 33.48 -8.16
N PRO A 327 -14.95 34.12 -7.22
CA PRO A 327 -14.32 34.97 -6.21
C PRO A 327 -13.54 34.10 -5.22
N ALA A 328 -12.40 34.60 -4.73
CA ALA A 328 -11.77 33.99 -3.56
C ALA A 328 -12.68 34.19 -2.33
N PRO A 329 -13.09 33.13 -1.61
CA PRO A 329 -14.03 33.24 -0.48
C PRO A 329 -13.59 34.25 0.58
N GLU A 330 -12.28 34.31 0.84
CA GLU A 330 -11.66 35.23 1.80
C GLU A 330 -11.88 36.70 1.45
N VAL A 331 -12.01 37.06 0.16
CA VAL A 331 -12.28 38.43 -0.29
C VAL A 331 -13.70 38.86 0.13
N LEU A 332 -14.67 37.96 0.06
CA LEU A 332 -16.05 38.21 0.48
C LEU A 332 -16.16 38.31 2.00
N CYS A 333 -15.54 37.38 2.74
CA CYS A 333 -15.48 37.42 4.20
C CYS A 333 -14.90 38.74 4.70
N ARG A 334 -13.72 39.14 4.18
CA ARG A 334 -13.06 40.41 4.56
C ARG A 334 -13.88 41.64 4.16
N ALA A 335 -14.68 41.57 3.11
CA ALA A 335 -15.57 42.67 2.71
C ALA A 335 -16.70 42.89 3.72
N ALA A 336 -17.30 41.80 4.22
CA ALA A 336 -18.31 41.87 5.27
C ALA A 336 -17.70 42.29 6.62
N GLU A 337 -16.55 41.73 6.99
CA GLU A 337 -15.83 42.04 8.24
C GLU A 337 -15.43 43.52 8.34
N ARG A 338 -15.02 44.15 7.23
CA ARG A 338 -14.78 45.60 7.18
C ARG A 338 -16.02 46.45 7.48
N LEU A 339 -17.21 45.89 7.37
CA LEU A 339 -18.48 46.54 7.71
C LEU A 339 -18.97 46.19 9.12
N GLY A 340 -18.18 45.43 9.88
CA GLY A 340 -18.48 45.01 11.24
C GLY A 340 -19.15 43.63 11.36
N TYR A 341 -19.39 42.92 10.26
CA TYR A 341 -20.01 41.60 10.29
C TYR A 341 -19.01 40.49 10.67
N ARG A 342 -19.46 39.46 11.36
CA ARG A 342 -18.74 38.18 11.46
C ARG A 342 -19.08 37.32 10.25
N ALA A 343 -18.07 36.82 9.55
CA ALA A 343 -18.26 35.98 8.36
C ALA A 343 -17.94 34.51 8.65
N LEU A 344 -18.94 33.65 8.42
CA LEU A 344 -18.92 32.23 8.74
C LEU A 344 -19.04 31.42 7.43
N PRO A 345 -17.93 31.19 6.71
CA PRO A 345 -17.97 30.38 5.50
C PRO A 345 -18.16 28.90 5.86
N THR A 346 -19.02 28.22 5.11
CA THR A 346 -19.34 26.80 5.28
C THR A 346 -19.60 26.16 3.91
N TRP A 347 -19.76 24.85 3.87
CA TRP A 347 -20.08 24.12 2.65
C TRP A 347 -21.49 24.49 2.14
N GLY A 348 -21.64 24.56 0.83
CA GLY A 348 -22.93 24.82 0.17
C GLY A 348 -23.73 23.55 -0.08
N GLU A 349 -24.79 23.67 -0.89
CA GLU A 349 -25.64 22.55 -1.34
C GLU A 349 -24.88 21.51 -2.18
N ARG A 350 -23.83 21.96 -2.88
CA ARG A 350 -22.90 21.09 -3.62
C ARG A 350 -21.49 21.23 -3.05
N PRO A 351 -20.64 20.20 -3.15
CA PRO A 351 -19.27 20.24 -2.62
C PRO A 351 -18.36 21.32 -3.24
N ASP A 352 -18.66 21.78 -4.46
CA ASP A 352 -17.93 22.87 -5.13
C ASP A 352 -18.41 24.28 -4.79
N LEU A 353 -19.44 24.40 -3.94
CA LEU A 353 -20.03 25.66 -3.54
C LEU A 353 -19.82 25.90 -2.04
N LEU A 354 -19.80 27.17 -1.66
CA LEU A 354 -19.81 27.63 -0.28
C LEU A 354 -21.06 28.46 -0.01
N ASP A 355 -21.51 28.38 1.23
CA ASP A 355 -22.38 29.38 1.82
C ASP A 355 -21.52 30.27 2.73
N ILE A 356 -21.80 31.58 2.75
CA ILE A 356 -21.16 32.51 3.70
C ILE A 356 -22.26 33.11 4.56
N VAL A 357 -22.32 32.71 5.83
CA VAL A 357 -23.28 33.25 6.79
C VAL A 357 -22.67 34.47 7.47
N LEU A 358 -23.34 35.60 7.34
CA LEU A 358 -22.90 36.90 7.83
C LEU A 358 -23.76 37.29 9.03
N LEU A 359 -23.12 37.55 10.17
CA LEU A 359 -23.78 37.92 11.42
C LEU A 359 -23.39 39.34 11.82
N ASP A 360 -24.38 40.17 12.13
CA ASP A 360 -24.12 41.45 12.78
C ASP A 360 -23.90 41.20 14.29
N PRO A 361 -22.68 41.40 14.83
CA PRO A 361 -22.37 41.10 16.21
C PRO A 361 -23.13 41.98 17.21
N GLU A 362 -23.66 43.13 16.79
CA GLU A 362 -24.49 43.99 17.65
C GLU A 362 -25.90 43.39 17.85
N GLN A 363 -26.39 42.67 16.84
CA GLN A 363 -27.74 42.09 16.83
C GLN A 363 -27.74 40.60 17.19
N VAL A 364 -26.66 39.89 16.88
CA VAL A 364 -26.43 38.48 17.19
C VAL A 364 -25.11 38.36 17.97
N PRO A 365 -25.16 38.41 19.31
CA PRO A 365 -23.96 38.41 20.14
C PRO A 365 -23.19 37.09 20.02
N ALA A 366 -21.91 37.12 20.42
CA ALA A 366 -21.07 35.93 20.44
C ALA A 366 -21.64 34.85 21.38
N GLY A 367 -21.74 33.63 20.88
CA GLY A 367 -22.33 32.50 21.58
C GLY A 367 -22.38 31.25 20.70
N PRO A 368 -22.91 30.13 21.23
CA PRO A 368 -23.09 28.88 20.49
C PRO A 368 -24.01 29.09 19.29
N LEU A 369 -23.64 28.50 18.14
CA LEU A 369 -24.37 28.62 16.88
C LEU A 369 -24.84 27.24 16.43
N THR A 370 -26.01 27.19 15.81
CA THR A 370 -26.50 26.01 15.09
C THR A 370 -27.07 26.40 13.73
N GLY A 371 -27.16 25.45 12.81
CA GLY A 371 -27.63 25.71 11.44
C GLY A 371 -26.69 26.59 10.63
N VAL A 372 -25.39 26.64 10.95
CA VAL A 372 -24.37 27.33 10.13
C VAL A 372 -24.24 26.60 8.79
N TYR A 373 -23.90 25.31 8.84
CA TYR A 373 -24.07 24.42 7.69
C TYR A 373 -25.53 24.02 7.56
N ALA A 374 -26.10 24.14 6.36
CA ALA A 374 -27.48 23.75 6.10
C ALA A 374 -27.46 22.42 5.34
N ALA A 375 -27.33 21.32 6.07
CA ALA A 375 -27.15 20.01 5.50
C ALA A 375 -28.41 19.54 4.72
N PRO A 376 -28.25 18.80 3.60
CA PRO A 376 -29.30 17.92 3.13
C PRO A 376 -29.57 16.85 4.21
N VAL A 377 -30.82 16.37 4.32
CA VAL A 377 -31.15 15.29 5.27
C VAL A 377 -30.53 13.99 4.77
N VAL A 378 -29.49 13.51 5.47
CA VAL A 378 -28.80 12.24 5.14
C VAL A 378 -28.84 11.30 6.35
N GLU A 379 -28.91 9.99 6.09
CA GLU A 379 -28.72 8.97 7.12
C GLU A 379 -27.25 8.90 7.56
N THR A 380 -27.01 8.54 8.82
CA THR A 380 -25.64 8.43 9.37
C THR A 380 -24.81 7.39 8.62
N ALA A 381 -25.47 6.35 8.07
CA ALA A 381 -24.86 5.36 7.19
C ALA A 381 -24.48 6.02 5.85
N GLY A 382 -23.18 6.21 5.62
CA GLY A 382 -22.62 6.86 4.42
C GLY A 382 -22.00 8.24 4.67
N CYS A 383 -22.04 8.74 5.92
CA CYS A 383 -21.40 10.00 6.29
C CYS A 383 -19.90 9.86 6.67
N ALA A 384 -19.33 8.66 6.56
CA ALA A 384 -17.91 8.37 6.76
C ALA A 384 -17.46 7.28 5.78
N ASN A 385 -16.19 7.29 5.38
CA ASN A 385 -15.60 6.11 4.73
C ASN A 385 -15.30 5.03 5.78
N THR A 386 -14.97 3.84 5.30
CA THR A 386 -14.26 2.82 6.09
C THR A 386 -12.78 2.98 5.74
N PRO A 387 -11.94 3.51 6.65
CA PRO A 387 -10.51 3.54 6.45
C PRO A 387 -9.98 2.16 6.09
N ALA A 388 -9.12 2.09 5.08
CA ALA A 388 -8.41 0.86 4.76
C ALA A 388 -7.46 0.54 5.93
N THR A 389 -7.75 -0.54 6.66
CA THR A 389 -6.96 -1.02 7.80
C THR A 389 -6.07 -2.19 7.38
N ASP A 390 -4.81 -2.20 7.82
CA ASP A 390 -3.95 -3.40 7.79
C ASP A 390 -4.33 -4.43 8.90
N HIS A 391 -5.35 -4.15 9.74
CA HIS A 391 -5.85 -5.06 10.78
C HIS A 391 -7.37 -5.10 10.92
N ARG A 392 -7.92 -6.31 10.81
CA ARG A 392 -9.28 -6.69 11.27
C ARG A 392 -9.34 -6.52 12.80
N PRO A 393 -10.26 -5.74 13.39
CA PRO A 393 -10.32 -5.64 14.84
C PRO A 393 -10.93 -6.91 15.46
N ALA A 394 -10.24 -7.50 16.43
CA ALA A 394 -10.82 -8.47 17.35
C ALA A 394 -11.86 -7.75 18.24
N GLY A 395 -13.14 -8.04 18.03
CA GLY A 395 -14.25 -7.58 18.88
C GLY A 395 -14.42 -8.44 20.15
N PRO A 396 -15.15 -7.94 21.17
CA PRO A 396 -15.20 -8.54 22.49
C PRO A 396 -16.02 -9.83 22.52
N ASP A 397 -15.59 -10.75 23.36
CA ASP A 397 -16.19 -12.06 23.62
C ASP A 397 -17.67 -11.92 24.07
N VAL A 398 -18.61 -12.13 23.16
CA VAL A 398 -20.04 -12.31 23.44
C VAL A 398 -20.54 -13.54 22.69
N GLY A 399 -20.25 -14.73 23.23
CA GLY A 399 -21.02 -15.98 23.09
C GLY A 399 -21.23 -16.55 21.66
N PRO A 400 -21.38 -17.89 21.51
CA PRO A 400 -21.45 -18.49 20.19
C PRO A 400 -22.79 -18.16 19.54
N PRO A 401 -22.84 -17.48 18.37
CA PRO A 401 -24.11 -17.24 17.71
C PRO A 401 -24.51 -18.47 16.90
N VAL A 402 -25.56 -19.11 17.40
CA VAL A 402 -26.46 -20.02 16.69
C VAL A 402 -26.79 -19.44 15.30
N ARG A 403 -26.43 -20.17 14.22
CA ARG A 403 -26.82 -19.81 12.86
C ARG A 403 -28.31 -20.11 12.64
N LEU A 404 -29.12 -19.06 12.49
CA LEU A 404 -30.46 -19.14 11.93
C LEU A 404 -30.38 -19.49 10.41
N PRO A 405 -31.29 -20.33 9.89
CA PRO A 405 -31.35 -20.68 8.47
C PRO A 405 -32.02 -19.54 7.67
N LYS A 406 -31.46 -19.16 6.52
CA LYS A 406 -32.12 -18.17 5.64
C LYS A 406 -31.75 -18.32 4.16
N ASP A 407 -32.47 -19.22 3.50
CA ASP A 407 -32.86 -19.00 2.10
C ASP A 407 -33.83 -17.81 2.03
N ALA A 408 -33.33 -16.62 1.71
CA ALA A 408 -34.13 -15.46 1.28
C ALA A 408 -33.27 -14.29 0.71
N ALA A 409 -32.72 -14.49 -0.51
CA ALA A 409 -32.35 -13.46 -1.52
C ALA A 409 -31.11 -12.53 -1.28
N PRO A 410 -30.62 -11.81 -2.31
CA PRO A 410 -29.96 -12.27 -3.56
C PRO A 410 -28.57 -11.60 -3.77
N SER A 411 -27.91 -11.94 -4.88
CA SER A 411 -26.67 -11.36 -5.38
C SER A 411 -26.63 -9.82 -5.46
N ALA A 412 -25.40 -9.30 -5.35
CA ALA A 412 -24.88 -7.95 -5.66
C ALA A 412 -24.90 -6.88 -4.56
N ARG A 413 -23.76 -6.19 -4.42
CA ARG A 413 -23.70 -4.72 -4.33
C ARG A 413 -22.31 -4.18 -4.66
N THR A 414 -22.12 -3.84 -5.93
CA THR A 414 -21.38 -2.63 -6.31
C THR A 414 -21.91 -1.46 -5.48
N ALA A 415 -21.02 -0.65 -4.90
CA ALA A 415 -21.42 0.64 -4.36
C ALA A 415 -21.95 1.50 -5.52
N PRO A 416 -23.16 2.08 -5.41
CA PRO A 416 -23.72 2.91 -6.47
C PRO A 416 -23.06 4.28 -6.47
N GLY A 417 -22.35 4.59 -7.56
CA GLY A 417 -22.18 5.97 -8.00
C GLY A 417 -23.54 6.51 -8.44
N THR A 418 -23.88 7.70 -7.95
CA THR A 418 -25.13 8.41 -8.24
C THR A 418 -25.24 8.70 -9.75
N LEU A 419 -26.21 8.08 -10.44
CA LEU A 419 -26.65 8.46 -11.80
C LEU A 419 -28.10 8.98 -11.75
N PRO A 420 -28.47 9.92 -12.64
CA PRO A 420 -29.73 10.66 -12.56
C PRO A 420 -30.98 9.79 -12.81
N SER A 421 -32.06 10.26 -12.21
CA SER A 421 -33.26 9.51 -11.83
C SER A 421 -34.31 9.37 -12.92
N HIS A 422 -34.30 8.30 -13.73
CA HIS A 422 -35.52 7.77 -14.35
C HIS A 422 -35.35 6.29 -14.75
N THR A 423 -35.97 5.33 -14.04
CA THR A 423 -36.81 4.24 -14.62
C THR A 423 -37.34 3.23 -13.58
N VAL A 424 -38.41 2.56 -13.99
CA VAL A 424 -39.49 1.89 -13.23
C VAL A 424 -39.12 0.52 -12.61
N ARG A 425 -39.66 0.23 -11.42
CA ARG A 425 -39.63 -1.06 -10.70
C ARG A 425 -40.38 -2.18 -11.45
N ALA A 426 -39.80 -3.38 -11.47
CA ALA A 426 -40.53 -4.65 -11.59
C ALA A 426 -40.02 -5.65 -10.53
N ALA A 427 -40.93 -6.35 -9.87
CA ALA A 427 -40.71 -7.18 -8.69
C ALA A 427 -40.22 -8.61 -9.03
N ALA A 428 -39.34 -9.18 -8.19
CA ALA A 428 -38.88 -10.57 -8.25
C ALA A 428 -39.67 -11.48 -7.28
N PRO A 429 -39.85 -12.79 -7.58
CA PRO A 429 -40.45 -13.77 -6.66
C PRO A 429 -39.37 -14.47 -5.78
N ALA A 430 -39.83 -15.11 -4.69
CA ALA A 430 -39.03 -15.65 -3.57
C ALA A 430 -38.25 -16.98 -3.85
N PRO A 431 -37.20 -17.31 -3.07
CA PRO A 431 -36.28 -18.42 -3.35
C PRO A 431 -36.67 -19.77 -2.73
N ARG A 432 -36.09 -20.86 -3.26
CA ARG A 432 -36.17 -22.26 -2.79
C ARG A 432 -34.80 -22.70 -2.26
N ALA A 433 -34.83 -23.45 -1.15
CA ALA A 433 -33.69 -24.05 -0.46
C ALA A 433 -32.96 -25.14 -1.25
N LEU A 434 -31.63 -25.19 -1.15
CA LEU A 434 -30.78 -26.27 -1.69
C LEU A 434 -30.14 -27.09 -0.55
N SER A 435 -30.18 -28.42 -0.73
CA SER A 435 -29.65 -29.45 0.17
C SER A 435 -28.17 -29.77 -0.12
N ALA A 436 -27.47 -30.37 0.86
CA ALA A 436 -26.10 -30.89 0.78
C ALA A 436 -25.78 -31.65 -0.53
N PRO A 437 -24.52 -31.61 -1.02
CA PRO A 437 -24.14 -32.25 -2.27
C PRO A 437 -24.29 -33.76 -2.12
N THR A 438 -25.35 -34.29 -2.72
CA THR A 438 -25.52 -35.72 -2.88
C THR A 438 -24.49 -36.13 -3.92
N ALA A 439 -23.52 -36.96 -3.53
CA ALA A 439 -22.57 -37.62 -4.41
C ALA A 439 -23.34 -38.35 -5.53
N THR A 440 -23.62 -37.63 -6.62
CA THR A 440 -24.21 -38.19 -7.82
C THR A 440 -23.05 -38.75 -8.60
N ALA A 441 -22.76 -40.04 -8.37
CA ALA A 441 -21.79 -40.88 -9.05
C ALA A 441 -21.12 -40.24 -10.29
N ALA A 442 -20.05 -39.47 -10.06
CA ALA A 442 -19.17 -39.03 -11.12
C ALA A 442 -18.37 -40.26 -11.58
N ARG A 443 -18.84 -40.95 -12.61
CA ARG A 443 -18.00 -41.92 -13.32
C ARG A 443 -16.84 -41.13 -13.93
N PRO A 444 -15.57 -41.52 -13.72
CA PRO A 444 -14.45 -40.94 -14.45
C PRO A 444 -14.68 -41.22 -15.95
N VAL A 445 -15.01 -40.17 -16.71
CA VAL A 445 -15.28 -40.29 -18.15
C VAL A 445 -13.94 -40.31 -18.87
N THR A 446 -13.63 -41.43 -19.51
CA THR A 446 -12.47 -41.63 -20.39
C THR A 446 -12.56 -40.69 -21.61
N ARG A 447 -11.47 -39.97 -21.92
CA ARG A 447 -11.44 -38.92 -22.96
C ARG A 447 -11.62 -39.47 -24.38
N THR A 448 -12.35 -38.72 -25.21
CA THR A 448 -12.28 -38.79 -26.69
C THR A 448 -12.18 -37.43 -27.40
N ARG A 449 -12.01 -36.30 -26.69
CA ARG A 449 -11.73 -34.97 -27.33
C ARG A 449 -10.31 -34.46 -27.03
N PRO A 450 -9.65 -33.74 -27.94
CA PRO A 450 -8.35 -33.12 -27.70
C PRO A 450 -8.42 -32.05 -26.60
N ALA A 451 -7.44 -32.03 -25.68
CA ALA A 451 -7.38 -31.10 -24.54
C ALA A 451 -6.85 -29.75 -25.02
N THR A 452 -7.55 -28.65 -24.72
CA THR A 452 -7.17 -27.31 -25.19
C THR A 452 -7.04 -26.30 -24.05
N GLY A 453 -7.56 -26.60 -22.85
CA GLY A 453 -7.27 -25.89 -21.60
C GLY A 453 -5.88 -26.17 -20.99
N ILE A 454 -4.96 -26.82 -21.71
CA ILE A 454 -3.56 -27.00 -21.28
C ILE A 454 -2.72 -25.97 -22.02
N TRP A 455 -2.14 -25.03 -21.29
CA TRP A 455 -1.20 -24.04 -21.80
C TRP A 455 0.19 -24.38 -21.29
N ALA A 456 0.99 -25.08 -22.09
CA ALA A 456 2.28 -25.61 -21.66
C ALA A 456 3.40 -25.23 -22.62
N GLY A 457 4.57 -24.92 -22.05
CA GLY A 457 5.81 -24.83 -22.80
C GLY A 457 6.32 -26.22 -23.22
N ALA A 458 7.37 -26.25 -24.04
CA ALA A 458 8.02 -27.50 -24.39
C ALA A 458 8.53 -28.21 -23.12
N ASP A 459 8.33 -29.53 -23.04
CA ASP A 459 8.81 -30.28 -21.89
C ASP A 459 10.34 -30.36 -21.92
N THR A 460 10.98 -30.04 -20.81
CA THR A 460 12.39 -30.37 -20.62
C THR A 460 12.42 -31.63 -19.78
N ASP A 461 12.30 -32.80 -20.42
CA ASP A 461 12.59 -34.09 -19.80
C ASP A 461 14.08 -34.14 -19.46
N ALA A 462 14.45 -33.55 -18.33
CA ALA A 462 15.74 -33.70 -17.71
C ALA A 462 15.52 -33.88 -16.20
N PRO A 463 16.14 -34.90 -15.58
CA PRO A 463 16.05 -35.09 -14.13
C PRO A 463 16.49 -33.82 -13.40
N PRO A 464 15.96 -33.54 -12.21
CA PRO A 464 16.36 -32.39 -11.41
C PRO A 464 17.89 -32.42 -11.25
N SER A 465 18.53 -31.34 -11.68
CA SER A 465 19.97 -31.17 -11.53
C SER A 465 20.29 -31.06 -10.04
N GLU A 466 21.24 -31.86 -9.53
CA GLU A 466 21.80 -31.69 -8.18
C GLU A 466 22.54 -30.34 -8.01
N ALA A 467 22.74 -29.57 -9.09
CA ALA A 467 23.40 -28.27 -9.06
C ALA A 467 22.48 -27.18 -8.49
N ASN A 468 22.94 -26.54 -7.40
CA ASN A 468 22.33 -25.33 -6.83
C ASN A 468 22.64 -24.07 -7.68
N VAL A 469 21.90 -22.97 -7.43
CA VAL A 469 22.03 -21.72 -8.21
C VAL A 469 23.45 -21.14 -8.17
N ALA A 470 24.15 -21.25 -7.03
CA ALA A 470 25.52 -20.77 -6.89
C ALA A 470 26.49 -21.50 -7.83
N SER A 471 26.36 -22.83 -7.98
CA SER A 471 27.23 -23.61 -8.88
C SER A 471 26.92 -23.36 -10.35
N LEU A 472 25.64 -23.15 -10.70
CA LEU A 472 25.24 -22.72 -12.04
C LEU A 472 25.86 -21.35 -12.40
N PHE A 473 25.85 -20.40 -11.47
CA PHE A 473 26.48 -19.10 -11.66
C PHE A 473 28.02 -19.23 -11.78
N ALA A 474 28.66 -20.01 -10.91
CA ALA A 474 30.11 -20.24 -10.98
C ALA A 474 30.54 -20.88 -12.31
N ALA A 475 29.76 -21.85 -12.82
CA ALA A 475 29.98 -22.43 -14.15
C ALA A 475 29.88 -21.36 -15.26
N GLN A 476 28.94 -20.42 -15.13
CA GLN A 476 28.80 -19.31 -16.05
C GLN A 476 29.99 -18.34 -15.98
N VAL A 477 30.47 -17.99 -14.79
CA VAL A 477 31.65 -17.13 -14.60
C VAL A 477 32.88 -17.79 -15.22
N ALA A 478 33.10 -19.09 -15.00
CA ALA A 478 34.21 -19.83 -15.59
C ALA A 478 34.17 -19.85 -17.13
N ARG A 479 32.96 -19.87 -17.71
CA ARG A 479 32.76 -19.88 -19.16
C ARG A 479 33.09 -18.54 -19.81
N ALA A 480 32.73 -17.42 -19.18
CA ALA A 480 32.84 -16.09 -19.77
C ALA A 480 33.12 -14.99 -18.73
N PRO A 481 34.31 -14.99 -18.08
CA PRO A 481 34.61 -14.11 -16.94
C PRO A 481 34.59 -12.63 -17.31
N GLU A 482 35.08 -12.29 -18.50
CA GLU A 482 35.19 -10.91 -19.00
C GLU A 482 33.89 -10.41 -19.67
N ALA A 483 32.87 -11.26 -19.82
CA ALA A 483 31.60 -10.82 -20.38
C ALA A 483 30.88 -9.88 -19.40
N LEU A 484 30.19 -8.87 -19.93
CA LEU A 484 29.42 -7.93 -19.10
C LEU A 484 28.10 -8.57 -18.64
N ALA A 485 27.94 -8.70 -17.33
CA ALA A 485 26.68 -9.11 -16.70
C ALA A 485 25.72 -7.91 -16.57
N LEU A 486 26.23 -6.76 -16.12
CA LEU A 486 25.50 -5.49 -15.98
C LEU A 486 26.32 -4.34 -16.58
N PRO A 487 25.76 -3.12 -16.75
CA PRO A 487 26.52 -1.97 -17.24
C PRO A 487 27.75 -1.70 -16.36
N GLY A 488 28.94 -1.83 -16.95
CA GLY A 488 30.22 -1.61 -16.26
C GLY A 488 30.64 -2.72 -15.29
N LEU A 489 29.97 -3.87 -15.29
CA LEU A 489 30.25 -4.97 -14.36
C LEU A 489 30.35 -6.31 -15.10
N ALA A 490 31.55 -6.89 -15.13
CA ALA A 490 31.82 -8.20 -15.72
C ALA A 490 31.42 -9.34 -14.79
N TYR A 491 31.24 -10.55 -15.34
CA TYR A 491 30.90 -11.74 -14.55
C TYR A 491 31.93 -12.04 -13.46
N ALA A 492 33.23 -11.99 -13.76
CA ALA A 492 34.28 -12.22 -12.77
C ALA A 492 34.29 -11.17 -11.64
N GLU A 493 34.03 -9.90 -11.96
CA GLU A 493 33.97 -8.83 -10.97
C GLU A 493 32.70 -8.95 -10.10
N LEU A 494 31.56 -9.32 -10.70
CA LEU A 494 30.33 -9.60 -9.97
C LEU A 494 30.51 -10.79 -9.01
N ASP A 495 31.21 -11.84 -9.47
CA ASP A 495 31.52 -13.01 -8.68
C ASP A 495 32.41 -12.68 -7.48
N ALA A 496 33.53 -11.96 -7.71
CA ALA A 496 34.43 -11.55 -6.65
C ALA A 496 33.77 -10.64 -5.61
N ARG A 497 32.92 -9.69 -6.03
CA ARG A 497 32.17 -8.81 -5.10
C ARG A 497 31.14 -9.57 -4.28
N SER A 498 30.45 -10.53 -4.91
CA SER A 498 29.47 -11.36 -4.20
C SER A 498 30.12 -12.37 -3.27
N ASP A 499 31.31 -12.89 -3.57
CA ASP A 499 32.11 -13.71 -2.65
C ASP A 499 32.47 -12.93 -1.38
N LEU A 500 33.01 -11.72 -1.54
CA LEU A 500 33.40 -10.88 -0.41
C LEU A 500 32.21 -10.54 0.50
N LEU A 501 31.07 -10.19 -0.11
CA LEU A 501 29.85 -9.95 0.65
C LEU A 501 29.32 -11.24 1.29
N ALA A 502 29.41 -12.39 0.62
CA ALA A 502 28.98 -13.66 1.18
C ALA A 502 29.79 -14.07 2.41
N HIS A 503 31.11 -13.84 2.42
CA HIS A 503 31.94 -14.03 3.62
C HIS A 503 31.50 -13.14 4.78
N ALA A 504 31.22 -11.85 4.51
CA ALA A 504 30.69 -10.95 5.54
C ALA A 504 29.31 -11.40 6.06
N LEU A 505 28.46 -11.95 5.19
CA LEU A 505 27.17 -12.52 5.58
C LEU A 505 27.33 -13.77 6.45
N LEU A 506 28.27 -14.66 6.11
CA LEU A 506 28.58 -15.86 6.89
C LEU A 506 29.05 -15.51 8.32
N GLU A 507 29.84 -14.43 8.48
CA GLU A 507 30.24 -13.91 9.80
C GLU A 507 29.02 -13.49 10.67
N HIS A 508 27.91 -13.12 10.03
CA HIS A 508 26.64 -12.78 10.66
C HIS A 508 25.62 -13.91 10.65
N ARG A 509 26.08 -15.17 10.55
CA ARG A 509 25.26 -16.39 10.61
C ARG A 509 24.28 -16.57 9.44
N ALA A 510 24.46 -15.86 8.33
CA ALA A 510 23.71 -16.17 7.12
C ALA A 510 24.14 -17.54 6.57
N GLY A 511 23.19 -18.45 6.43
CA GLY A 511 23.39 -19.78 5.88
C GLY A 511 22.07 -20.54 5.70
N PRO A 512 22.12 -21.82 5.30
CA PRO A 512 20.91 -22.60 5.07
C PRO A 512 19.98 -22.65 6.29
N GLY A 513 18.71 -22.30 6.07
CA GLY A 513 17.68 -22.17 7.11
C GLY A 513 17.55 -20.76 7.71
N THR A 514 18.36 -19.80 7.30
CA THR A 514 18.20 -18.39 7.68
C THR A 514 17.70 -17.57 6.49
N CYS A 515 17.25 -16.34 6.72
CA CYS A 515 16.96 -15.40 5.64
C CYS A 515 17.71 -14.07 5.79
N VAL A 516 18.00 -13.43 4.66
CA VAL A 516 18.68 -12.13 4.58
C VAL A 516 17.76 -11.15 3.85
N LEU A 517 17.36 -10.10 4.55
CA LEU A 517 16.57 -9.01 3.99
C LEU A 517 17.45 -8.15 3.09
N THR A 518 16.97 -7.86 1.88
CA THR A 518 17.65 -6.99 0.92
C THR A 518 16.73 -5.87 0.48
N ALA A 519 17.14 -4.63 0.72
CA ALA A 519 16.49 -3.44 0.23
C ALA A 519 17.54 -2.59 -0.50
N MET A 520 17.78 -2.95 -1.76
CA MET A 520 18.79 -2.34 -2.63
C MET A 520 18.15 -1.85 -3.93
N SER A 521 18.00 -0.53 -4.08
CA SER A 521 17.39 0.09 -5.27
C SER A 521 18.29 0.05 -6.51
N SER A 522 19.61 -0.10 -6.31
CA SER A 522 20.60 -0.17 -7.39
C SER A 522 20.65 -1.56 -8.03
N PRO A 523 20.48 -1.72 -9.36
CA PRO A 523 20.49 -3.03 -10.02
C PRO A 523 21.80 -3.81 -9.81
N ALA A 524 22.94 -3.11 -9.87
CA ALA A 524 24.25 -3.72 -9.61
C ALA A 524 24.45 -4.06 -8.13
N GLY A 525 23.96 -3.21 -7.22
CA GLY A 525 24.02 -3.47 -5.79
C GLY A 525 23.16 -4.68 -5.40
N PHE A 526 21.96 -4.76 -5.95
CA PHE A 526 21.07 -5.89 -5.75
C PHE A 526 21.61 -7.19 -6.37
N ALA A 527 22.23 -7.15 -7.56
CA ALA A 527 22.86 -8.33 -8.15
C ALA A 527 23.97 -8.91 -7.26
N VAL A 528 24.82 -8.05 -6.68
CA VAL A 528 25.85 -8.47 -5.72
C VAL A 528 25.22 -9.06 -4.46
N ALA A 529 24.20 -8.40 -3.90
CA ALA A 529 23.51 -8.86 -2.69
C ALA A 529 22.80 -10.21 -2.90
N ALA A 530 22.02 -10.35 -3.97
CA ALA A 530 21.29 -11.57 -4.28
C ALA A 530 22.26 -12.76 -4.46
N LEU A 531 23.34 -12.61 -5.22
CA LEU A 531 24.33 -13.67 -5.40
C LEU A 531 25.07 -13.98 -4.09
N ALA A 532 25.39 -12.97 -3.28
CA ALA A 532 26.06 -13.19 -2.00
C ALA A 532 25.19 -14.02 -1.06
N VAL A 533 23.90 -13.69 -0.95
CA VAL A 533 22.93 -14.46 -0.15
C VAL A 533 22.83 -15.90 -0.66
N VAL A 534 22.66 -16.09 -1.98
CA VAL A 534 22.60 -17.42 -2.60
C VAL A 534 23.86 -18.24 -2.33
N LYS A 535 25.04 -17.61 -2.32
CA LYS A 535 26.32 -18.27 -2.01
C LYS A 535 26.42 -18.68 -0.54
N THR A 536 25.81 -17.97 0.39
CA THR A 536 25.72 -18.43 1.79
C THR A 536 24.79 -19.63 1.95
N GLY A 537 23.80 -19.76 1.08
CA GLY A 537 22.72 -20.74 1.18
C GLY A 537 21.52 -20.25 2.02
N ALA A 538 21.56 -19.01 2.53
CA ALA A 538 20.39 -18.37 3.14
C ALA A 538 19.33 -18.01 2.08
N ALA A 539 18.08 -17.89 2.52
CA ALA A 539 16.99 -17.41 1.69
C ALA A 539 17.06 -15.90 1.51
N LEU A 540 16.92 -15.44 0.27
CA LEU A 540 16.83 -14.02 -0.06
C LEU A 540 15.43 -13.48 0.27
N LEU A 541 15.35 -12.35 0.98
CA LEU A 541 14.11 -11.64 1.26
C LEU A 541 14.17 -10.23 0.62
N PRO A 542 13.74 -10.05 -0.64
CA PRO A 542 13.73 -8.75 -1.30
C PRO A 542 12.53 -7.94 -0.83
N VAL A 543 12.77 -6.69 -0.41
CA VAL A 543 11.74 -5.86 0.22
C VAL A 543 11.79 -4.44 -0.32
N ASP A 544 10.62 -3.88 -0.61
CA ASP A 544 10.43 -2.44 -0.72
C ASP A 544 10.24 -1.86 0.69
N PRO A 545 11.14 -0.98 1.16
CA PRO A 545 11.11 -0.44 2.51
C PRO A 545 9.92 0.49 2.80
N THR A 546 9.07 0.77 1.80
CA THR A 546 7.80 1.51 1.95
C THR A 546 6.61 0.61 2.27
N LEU A 547 6.75 -0.71 2.12
CA LEU A 547 5.71 -1.70 2.44
C LEU A 547 5.74 -2.06 3.92
N ASP A 548 4.59 -2.45 4.46
CA ASP A 548 4.51 -2.98 5.83
C ASP A 548 5.10 -4.40 5.87
N LEU A 549 5.90 -4.67 6.88
CA LEU A 549 6.65 -5.92 7.07
C LEU A 549 6.25 -6.64 8.36
N ALA A 550 5.10 -6.31 8.95
CA ALA A 550 4.62 -6.88 10.21
C ALA A 550 4.63 -8.42 10.22
N GLU A 551 4.49 -9.08 9.07
CA GLU A 551 4.45 -10.54 8.91
C GLU A 551 5.67 -11.12 8.17
N ALA A 552 6.72 -10.33 7.94
CA ALA A 552 7.92 -10.80 7.26
C ALA A 552 8.71 -11.79 8.16
N PRO A 553 9.38 -12.80 7.56
CA PRO A 553 10.23 -13.73 8.32
C PRO A 553 11.38 -12.98 8.99
N HIS A 554 11.91 -13.51 10.10
CA HIS A 554 12.94 -12.83 10.89
C HIS A 554 14.31 -12.93 10.22
N PRO A 555 14.84 -11.84 9.61
CA PRO A 555 16.14 -11.90 8.95
C PRO A 555 17.29 -11.94 9.97
N VAL A 556 18.35 -12.67 9.65
CA VAL A 556 19.61 -12.60 10.41
C VAL A 556 20.47 -11.39 10.02
N VAL A 557 20.27 -10.88 8.80
CA VAL A 557 20.94 -9.69 8.27
C VAL A 557 19.98 -8.83 7.45
N LEU A 558 20.08 -7.51 7.61
CA LEU A 558 19.48 -6.50 6.74
C LEU A 558 20.59 -5.87 5.88
N LEU A 559 20.54 -6.11 4.57
CA LEU A 559 21.39 -5.50 3.56
C LEU A 559 20.67 -4.31 2.90
N LEU A 560 21.08 -3.09 3.24
CA LEU A 560 20.32 -1.87 2.96
C LEU A 560 21.14 -0.87 2.13
N ASP A 561 20.47 -0.11 1.26
CA ASP A 561 20.99 1.18 0.82
C ASP A 561 20.64 2.29 1.82
N GLU A 562 21.25 3.47 1.65
CA GLU A 562 21.09 4.62 2.59
C GLU A 562 19.62 5.03 2.77
N MET A 563 18.79 4.92 1.73
CA MET A 563 17.38 5.27 1.81
C MET A 563 16.59 4.21 2.58
N ALA A 564 16.84 2.93 2.31
CA ALA A 564 16.22 1.83 3.03
C ALA A 564 16.60 1.83 4.53
N ASP A 565 17.84 2.21 4.88
CA ASP A 565 18.27 2.31 6.27
C ASP A 565 17.47 3.35 7.08
N LEU A 566 17.03 4.44 6.43
CA LEU A 566 16.19 5.48 7.05
C LEU A 566 14.73 5.06 7.22
N LEU A 567 14.23 4.21 6.32
CA LEU A 567 12.82 3.82 6.28
C LEU A 567 12.53 2.59 7.14
N LEU A 568 13.47 1.64 7.19
CA LEU A 568 13.25 0.37 7.89
C LEU A 568 13.63 0.47 9.37
N PRO A 569 12.71 0.10 10.29
CA PRO A 569 13.01 0.06 11.72
C PRO A 569 14.09 -0.99 12.03
N ALA A 570 14.68 -0.90 13.22
CA ALA A 570 15.59 -1.93 13.71
C ALA A 570 14.86 -3.26 13.90
N VAL A 571 15.46 -4.36 13.47
CA VAL A 571 14.97 -5.72 13.70
C VAL A 571 15.84 -6.36 14.80
N PRO A 572 15.27 -6.72 15.96
CA PRO A 572 16.03 -7.36 17.04
C PRO A 572 16.74 -8.64 16.56
N GLY A 573 18.01 -8.81 16.95
CA GLY A 573 18.81 -9.99 16.59
C GLY A 573 19.43 -9.98 15.20
N ALA A 574 19.00 -9.07 14.31
CA ALA A 574 19.51 -8.97 12.95
C ALA A 574 20.69 -7.98 12.85
N ALA A 575 21.77 -8.38 12.15
CA ALA A 575 22.84 -7.46 11.82
C ALA A 575 22.40 -6.48 10.72
N ARG A 576 22.73 -5.20 10.82
CA ARG A 576 22.45 -4.20 9.77
C ARG A 576 23.73 -3.86 9.03
N LEU A 577 23.76 -4.13 7.72
CA LEU A 577 24.85 -3.78 6.83
C LEU A 577 24.33 -2.79 5.78
N VAL A 578 24.77 -1.54 5.91
CA VAL A 578 24.37 -0.45 5.01
C VAL A 578 25.46 -0.25 3.95
N ARG A 579 25.06 -0.19 2.69
CA ARG A 579 25.97 0.09 1.58
C ARG A 579 26.54 1.49 1.73
N ASP A 580 27.85 1.58 1.89
CA ASP A 580 28.59 2.85 1.78
C ASP A 580 28.74 3.24 0.31
N ALA A 581 28.06 4.32 -0.11
CA ALA A 581 28.18 4.86 -1.47
C ALA A 581 29.53 5.53 -1.74
N ALA A 582 30.30 5.87 -0.70
CA ALA A 582 31.64 6.45 -0.80
C ALA A 582 32.75 5.39 -0.88
N ALA A 583 32.44 4.12 -0.61
CA ALA A 583 33.37 3.02 -0.79
C ALA A 583 33.71 2.86 -2.29
N GLY A 584 34.99 3.08 -2.63
CA GLY A 584 35.49 2.88 -4.00
C GLY A 584 35.38 1.41 -4.45
N PRO A 585 35.64 1.12 -5.74
CA PRO A 585 35.72 -0.27 -6.20
C PRO A 585 36.73 -1.02 -5.34
N LEU A 586 36.33 -2.21 -4.87
CA LEU A 586 37.23 -3.10 -4.16
C LEU A 586 38.49 -3.30 -5.01
N PRO A 587 39.70 -3.27 -4.42
CA PRO A 587 40.88 -3.72 -5.15
C PRO A 587 40.62 -5.15 -5.65
N PRO A 588 41.28 -5.61 -6.73
CA PRO A 588 41.21 -7.01 -7.15
C PRO A 588 41.84 -7.87 -6.03
N ALA A 589 41.05 -8.15 -5.00
CA ALA A 589 41.32 -9.15 -4.02
C ALA A 589 41.22 -10.50 -4.74
N GLY A 590 42.01 -11.48 -4.32
CA GLY A 590 41.92 -12.82 -4.87
C GLY A 590 40.47 -13.31 -4.82
N HIS A 591 40.04 -14.02 -5.87
CA HIS A 591 38.78 -14.75 -5.85
C HIS A 591 38.78 -15.69 -4.64
N LEU A 592 37.81 -15.49 -3.74
CA LEU A 592 37.64 -16.23 -2.49
C LEU A 592 36.29 -16.97 -2.56
N PRO A 593 36.16 -17.99 -3.42
CA PRO A 593 34.89 -18.66 -3.63
C PRO A 593 34.38 -19.25 -2.30
N VAL A 594 33.11 -19.05 -2.02
CA VAL A 594 32.44 -19.69 -0.88
C VAL A 594 32.30 -21.19 -1.16
N THR A 595 32.78 -22.01 -0.24
CA THR A 595 32.71 -23.47 -0.30
C THR A 595 31.81 -24.02 0.81
N ASP A 596 31.47 -25.31 0.74
CA ASP A 596 30.71 -25.96 1.82
C ASP A 596 31.45 -25.94 3.17
N ALA A 597 32.78 -25.81 3.17
CA ALA A 597 33.56 -25.71 4.39
C ALA A 597 33.39 -24.36 5.11
N ASP A 598 32.92 -23.34 4.40
CA ASP A 598 32.67 -22.00 4.95
C ASP A 598 31.25 -21.90 5.57
N ARG A 599 30.38 -22.89 5.33
CA ARG A 599 28.97 -22.91 5.75
C ARG A 599 28.78 -23.77 6.98
N LEU A 600 27.77 -23.44 7.79
CA LEU A 600 27.36 -24.26 8.95
C LEU A 600 26.81 -25.65 8.53
N ARG A 601 26.10 -25.69 7.40
CA ARG A 601 25.73 -26.93 6.70
C ARG A 601 25.75 -26.70 5.19
N PRO A 602 25.98 -27.75 4.37
CA PRO A 602 25.79 -27.65 2.93
C PRO A 602 24.32 -27.34 2.58
N PRO A 603 24.06 -26.56 1.51
CA PRO A 603 22.72 -26.37 0.98
C PRO A 603 22.15 -27.69 0.46
N CYS A 604 20.87 -27.94 0.75
CA CYS A 604 20.11 -29.07 0.28
C CYS A 604 19.08 -28.63 -0.78
N PRO A 605 18.63 -29.53 -1.69
CA PRO A 605 17.64 -29.18 -2.71
C PRO A 605 16.31 -28.62 -2.16
N GLY A 606 15.96 -28.92 -0.91
CA GLY A 606 14.76 -28.40 -0.24
C GLY A 606 14.93 -27.04 0.44
N ASP A 607 16.12 -26.46 0.43
CA ASP A 607 16.34 -25.13 1.01
C ASP A 607 15.71 -24.04 0.12
N PRO A 608 15.00 -23.06 0.70
CA PRO A 608 14.43 -21.97 -0.07
C PRO A 608 15.53 -21.05 -0.62
N LEU A 609 15.41 -20.72 -1.90
CA LEU A 609 16.23 -19.70 -2.56
C LEU A 609 15.80 -18.30 -2.12
N LEU A 610 14.49 -18.12 -1.96
CA LEU A 610 13.83 -16.84 -1.75
C LEU A 610 12.64 -17.04 -0.79
N VAL A 611 12.36 -16.04 0.03
CA VAL A 611 11.12 -15.91 0.79
C VAL A 611 10.44 -14.61 0.41
N VAL A 612 9.13 -14.67 0.17
CA VAL A 612 8.32 -13.52 -0.28
C VAL A 612 7.10 -13.39 0.62
N PRO A 613 6.94 -12.28 1.36
CA PRO A 613 5.71 -12.02 2.10
C PRO A 613 4.54 -11.84 1.12
N GLY A 614 3.41 -12.49 1.39
CA GLY A 614 2.19 -12.44 0.58
C GLY A 614 0.93 -12.34 1.44
N GLU A 615 -0.24 -12.13 0.81
CA GLU A 615 -1.53 -11.95 1.49
C GLU A 615 -1.96 -13.17 2.33
N ASP A 616 -1.56 -14.37 1.90
CA ASP A 616 -1.92 -15.64 2.54
C ASP A 616 -0.78 -16.22 3.40
N GLY A 617 0.31 -15.48 3.58
CA GLY A 617 1.49 -15.89 4.36
C GLY A 617 2.81 -15.69 3.61
N THR A 618 3.92 -16.13 4.22
CA THR A 618 5.26 -16.04 3.61
C THR A 618 5.48 -17.21 2.67
N VAL A 619 5.68 -16.94 1.39
CA VAL A 619 5.92 -17.96 0.36
C VAL A 619 7.41 -18.29 0.27
N ALA A 620 7.74 -19.57 0.40
CA ALA A 620 9.08 -20.11 0.17
C ALA A 620 9.23 -20.55 -1.30
N VAL A 621 10.24 -20.01 -1.99
CA VAL A 621 10.48 -20.30 -3.41
C VAL A 621 11.84 -20.98 -3.59
N GLY A 622 11.85 -22.10 -4.32
CA GLY A 622 13.04 -22.89 -4.60
C GLY A 622 13.83 -22.42 -5.83
N GLY A 623 14.86 -23.18 -6.19
CA GLY A 623 15.77 -22.89 -7.30
C GLY A 623 15.31 -23.38 -8.68
N GLU A 624 14.14 -24.00 -8.79
CA GLU A 624 13.68 -24.73 -9.98
C GLU A 624 13.52 -23.81 -11.20
N ALA A 625 12.98 -22.61 -11.01
CA ALA A 625 12.82 -21.61 -12.06
C ALA A 625 14.17 -21.18 -12.66
N VAL A 626 15.17 -20.99 -11.80
CA VAL A 626 16.54 -20.60 -12.20
C VAL A 626 17.25 -21.77 -12.88
N ALA A 627 17.08 -22.98 -12.36
CA ALA A 627 17.62 -24.20 -12.96
C ALA A 627 16.99 -24.48 -14.34
N ALA A 628 15.69 -24.20 -14.52
CA ALA A 628 15.02 -24.28 -15.81
C ALA A 628 15.57 -23.27 -16.81
N ALA A 629 15.76 -22.02 -16.38
CA ALA A 629 16.36 -20.99 -17.22
C ALA A 629 17.77 -21.37 -17.70
N ALA A 630 18.61 -21.94 -16.83
CA ALA A 630 19.98 -22.35 -17.17
C ALA A 630 20.08 -23.38 -18.32
N ARG A 631 18.98 -24.05 -18.68
CA ARG A 631 18.91 -24.99 -19.81
C ARG A 631 18.51 -24.33 -21.14
N THR A 632 18.18 -23.04 -21.11
CA THR A 632 17.75 -22.27 -22.28
C THR A 632 18.90 -21.43 -22.85
N ALA A 633 18.76 -20.97 -24.09
CA ALA A 633 19.75 -20.10 -24.69
C ALA A 633 19.73 -18.71 -24.02
N PRO A 634 20.89 -18.08 -23.76
CA PRO A 634 20.93 -16.75 -23.15
C PRO A 634 20.20 -15.73 -24.03
N ALA A 635 19.36 -14.93 -23.39
CA ALA A 635 18.68 -13.80 -23.98
C ALA A 635 19.04 -12.53 -23.21
N ASP A 636 19.56 -11.52 -23.91
CA ASP A 636 19.81 -10.21 -23.32
C ASP A 636 18.53 -9.69 -22.65
N THR A 637 18.69 -9.21 -21.43
CA THR A 637 17.60 -8.97 -20.50
C THR A 637 17.52 -7.49 -20.19
N ALA A 638 16.32 -6.94 -20.11
CA ALA A 638 16.07 -5.55 -19.77
C ALA A 638 15.56 -5.44 -18.33
N TRP A 639 16.27 -4.67 -17.51
CA TRP A 639 15.88 -4.33 -16.16
C TRP A 639 14.99 -3.08 -16.18
N LEU A 640 13.68 -3.26 -16.07
CA LEU A 640 12.69 -2.17 -16.02
C LEU A 640 12.11 -1.93 -14.62
N VAL A 641 12.47 -2.76 -13.63
CA VAL A 641 12.12 -2.59 -12.19
C VAL A 641 12.33 -1.15 -11.75
N ARG A 642 11.33 -0.60 -11.04
CA ARG A 642 11.35 0.74 -10.45
C ARG A 642 11.43 0.62 -8.94
N GLY A 643 12.21 1.48 -8.30
CA GLY A 643 12.41 1.41 -6.85
C GLY A 643 13.17 0.16 -6.45
N TYR A 644 12.62 -0.59 -5.50
CA TYR A 644 13.23 -1.79 -4.94
C TYR A 644 12.75 -3.06 -5.67
N PRO A 645 13.62 -4.05 -5.89
CA PRO A 645 13.23 -5.30 -6.54
C PRO A 645 12.33 -6.14 -5.66
N ASP A 646 11.35 -6.79 -6.26
CA ASP A 646 10.50 -7.80 -5.62
C ASP A 646 11.03 -9.22 -5.88
N GLY A 647 10.29 -10.23 -5.42
CA GLY A 647 10.63 -11.63 -5.66
C GLY A 647 10.70 -12.02 -7.14
N ASP A 648 9.85 -11.42 -7.99
CA ASP A 648 9.86 -11.72 -9.43
C ASP A 648 11.14 -11.20 -10.10
N ALA A 649 11.52 -9.97 -9.77
CA ALA A 649 12.77 -9.36 -10.22
C ALA A 649 13.99 -10.15 -9.74
N ALA A 650 13.98 -10.66 -8.51
CA ALA A 650 15.06 -11.47 -7.95
C ALA A 650 15.29 -12.77 -8.72
N ILE A 651 14.25 -13.58 -8.89
CA ILE A 651 14.34 -14.86 -9.63
C ILE A 651 14.70 -14.61 -11.09
N GLY A 652 14.13 -13.58 -11.71
CA GLY A 652 14.41 -13.23 -13.09
C GLY A 652 15.86 -12.79 -13.31
N LEU A 653 16.42 -12.03 -12.38
CA LEU A 653 17.82 -11.63 -12.39
C LEU A 653 18.74 -12.84 -12.27
N LEU A 654 18.50 -13.70 -11.27
CA LEU A 654 19.30 -14.91 -11.06
C LEU A 654 19.25 -15.82 -12.29
N SER A 655 18.06 -15.97 -12.88
CA SER A 655 17.85 -16.70 -14.14
C SER A 655 18.68 -16.14 -15.29
N ALA A 656 18.66 -14.81 -15.49
CA ALA A 656 19.46 -14.16 -16.53
C ALA A 656 20.96 -14.36 -16.30
N LEU A 657 21.43 -14.23 -15.05
CA LEU A 657 22.82 -14.35 -14.70
C LEU A 657 23.35 -15.79 -14.89
N VAL A 658 22.62 -16.82 -14.50
CA VAL A 658 23.07 -18.22 -14.72
C VAL A 658 23.08 -18.62 -16.19
N CYS A 659 22.23 -18.01 -17.02
CA CYS A 659 22.25 -18.22 -18.47
C CYS A 659 23.46 -17.56 -19.15
N GLY A 660 24.12 -16.61 -18.49
CA GLY A 660 25.13 -15.77 -19.11
C GLY A 660 24.56 -14.62 -19.93
N ALA A 661 23.30 -14.22 -19.67
CA ALA A 661 22.69 -13.08 -20.34
C ALA A 661 23.33 -11.76 -19.88
N ARG A 662 23.29 -10.75 -20.74
CA ARG A 662 23.59 -9.38 -20.34
C ARG A 662 22.32 -8.69 -19.87
N VAL A 663 22.34 -8.13 -18.67
CA VAL A 663 21.27 -7.30 -18.14
C VAL A 663 21.55 -5.84 -18.50
N HIS A 664 20.66 -5.26 -19.28
CA HIS A 664 20.67 -3.85 -19.67
C HIS A 664 19.78 -3.05 -18.73
N VAL A 665 20.28 -1.91 -18.28
CA VAL A 665 19.53 -0.96 -17.44
C VAL A 665 19.32 0.31 -18.27
N PRO A 666 18.08 0.82 -18.42
CA PRO A 666 17.84 2.10 -19.08
C PRO A 666 18.54 3.22 -18.33
N ASP A 667 19.36 4.00 -19.04
CA ASP A 667 19.74 5.33 -18.60
C ASP A 667 18.49 6.22 -18.67
N GLY A 668 18.42 7.30 -17.88
CA GLY A 668 17.23 8.17 -17.79
C GLY A 668 16.79 8.85 -19.11
N SER A 669 17.37 8.46 -20.25
CA SER A 669 17.00 8.88 -21.61
C SER A 669 15.77 8.17 -22.18
N VAL A 670 15.30 7.08 -21.55
CA VAL A 670 14.13 6.32 -21.99
C VAL A 670 13.03 6.44 -20.97
N SER A 671 11.88 6.94 -21.40
CA SER A 671 10.69 6.91 -20.56
C SER A 671 10.18 5.48 -20.47
N ARG A 672 10.29 4.90 -19.27
CA ARG A 672 9.76 3.55 -18.97
C ARG A 672 8.23 3.50 -18.97
N ASP A 673 7.56 4.66 -19.04
CA ASP A 673 6.09 4.79 -19.11
C ASP A 673 5.56 4.80 -20.55
N VAL A 674 6.44 4.83 -21.55
CA VAL A 674 6.06 4.91 -22.97
C VAL A 674 6.46 3.60 -23.66
N PRO A 675 5.51 2.67 -23.91
CA PRO A 675 5.80 1.35 -24.48
C PRO A 675 6.61 1.39 -25.79
N HIS A 676 6.37 2.37 -26.66
CA HIS A 676 7.14 2.54 -27.90
C HIS A 676 8.61 2.93 -27.66
N GLU A 677 8.90 3.76 -26.66
CA GLU A 677 10.28 4.12 -26.33
C GLU A 677 11.03 2.93 -25.73
N VAL A 678 10.35 2.19 -24.86
CA VAL A 678 10.86 0.94 -24.30
C VAL A 678 11.15 -0.07 -25.41
N LEU A 679 10.18 -0.34 -26.29
CA LEU A 679 10.37 -1.26 -27.42
C LEU A 679 11.52 -0.84 -28.34
N GLY A 680 11.57 0.44 -28.71
CA GLY A 680 12.68 0.97 -29.51
C GLY A 680 14.03 0.82 -28.81
N TRP A 681 14.09 0.97 -27.49
CA TRP A 681 15.31 0.75 -26.72
C TRP A 681 15.68 -0.74 -26.62
N LEU A 682 14.70 -1.63 -26.40
CA LEU A 682 14.89 -3.09 -26.42
C LEU A 682 15.52 -3.53 -27.75
N HIS A 683 14.98 -3.06 -28.87
CA HIS A 683 15.52 -3.32 -30.20
C HIS A 683 16.96 -2.84 -30.36
N ARG A 684 17.29 -1.62 -29.90
CA ARG A 684 18.66 -1.09 -29.95
C ARG A 684 19.64 -1.89 -29.09
N ARG A 685 19.19 -2.44 -27.97
CA ARG A 685 20.01 -3.24 -27.05
C ARG A 685 20.04 -4.72 -27.43
N GLY A 686 19.14 -5.18 -28.29
CA GLY A 686 18.96 -6.60 -28.60
C GLY A 686 18.32 -7.38 -27.44
N ALA A 687 17.72 -6.69 -26.47
CA ALA A 687 17.12 -7.32 -25.30
C ALA A 687 15.79 -7.98 -25.68
N ARG A 688 15.65 -9.26 -25.31
CA ARG A 688 14.49 -10.11 -25.62
C ARG A 688 13.80 -10.65 -24.38
N MET A 689 14.33 -10.38 -23.19
CA MET A 689 13.67 -10.66 -21.92
C MET A 689 13.47 -9.35 -21.15
N VAL A 690 12.37 -9.23 -20.42
CA VAL A 690 12.08 -8.07 -19.56
C VAL A 690 11.87 -8.51 -18.12
N LEU A 691 12.53 -7.82 -17.19
CA LEU A 691 12.38 -7.97 -15.74
C LEU A 691 11.79 -6.70 -15.14
N GLY A 692 10.73 -6.85 -14.35
CA GLY A 692 9.98 -5.73 -13.79
C GLY A 692 9.15 -4.98 -14.84
N GLY A 693 8.02 -4.43 -14.39
CA GLY A 693 7.07 -3.75 -15.26
C GLY A 693 5.62 -4.12 -14.97
N ALA A 694 5.21 -4.11 -13.70
CA ALA A 694 3.82 -4.38 -13.35
C ALA A 694 2.88 -3.28 -13.88
N ASP A 695 1.70 -3.73 -14.30
CA ASP A 695 0.56 -3.01 -14.87
C ASP A 695 0.67 -2.59 -16.35
N ASP A 696 -0.16 -1.64 -16.79
CA ASP A 696 -0.61 -1.45 -18.17
C ASP A 696 0.50 -1.30 -19.24
N VAL A 697 1.69 -0.86 -18.83
CA VAL A 697 2.84 -0.68 -19.73
C VAL A 697 3.31 -2.01 -20.32
N LEU A 698 3.33 -3.09 -19.52
CA LEU A 698 3.76 -4.41 -20.01
C LEU A 698 2.72 -5.03 -20.92
N GLY A 699 1.43 -4.85 -20.62
CA GLY A 699 0.33 -5.23 -21.51
C GLY A 699 0.38 -4.49 -22.85
N ALA A 700 0.61 -3.18 -22.82
CA ALA A 700 0.77 -2.36 -24.02
C ALA A 700 2.06 -2.71 -24.79
N LEU A 701 3.17 -2.97 -24.11
CA LEU A 701 4.42 -3.41 -24.71
C LEU A 701 4.25 -4.75 -25.43
N LEU A 702 3.60 -5.73 -24.80
CA LEU A 702 3.28 -7.02 -25.41
C LEU A 702 2.37 -6.86 -26.63
N ALA A 703 1.37 -5.98 -26.58
CA ALA A 703 0.52 -5.68 -27.73
C ALA A 703 1.31 -5.07 -28.89
N LEU A 704 2.26 -4.16 -28.61
CA LEU A 704 3.13 -3.55 -29.61
C LEU A 704 4.12 -4.56 -30.22
N VAL A 705 4.77 -5.38 -29.40
CA VAL A 705 5.66 -6.46 -29.85
C VAL A 705 4.92 -7.38 -30.82
N ARG A 706 3.66 -7.75 -30.50
CA ARG A 706 2.83 -8.55 -31.40
C ARG A 706 2.51 -7.81 -32.70
N ALA A 707 2.14 -6.54 -32.62
CA ALA A 707 1.83 -5.73 -33.80
C ALA A 707 3.03 -5.55 -34.75
N GLU A 708 4.25 -5.47 -34.20
CA GLU A 708 5.49 -5.35 -34.97
C GLU A 708 6.08 -6.70 -35.39
N GLY A 709 5.50 -7.83 -34.93
CA GLY A 709 6.04 -9.17 -35.20
C GLY A 709 7.42 -9.38 -34.59
N ALA A 710 7.67 -8.83 -33.41
CA ALA A 710 8.92 -8.97 -32.66
C ALA A 710 8.87 -10.13 -31.65
N ALA A 711 10.05 -10.57 -31.20
CA ALA A 711 10.17 -11.61 -30.16
C ALA A 711 10.39 -10.96 -28.79
N LEU A 712 9.61 -11.37 -27.79
CA LEU A 712 9.78 -10.91 -26.40
C LEU A 712 9.34 -11.99 -25.41
N SER A 713 10.19 -12.28 -24.45
CA SER A 713 9.87 -13.08 -23.28
C SER A 713 9.61 -12.16 -22.10
N VAL A 714 8.50 -12.41 -21.42
CA VAL A 714 8.08 -11.65 -20.25
C VAL A 714 7.94 -12.61 -19.10
N SER A 715 8.41 -12.17 -17.94
CA SER A 715 8.19 -12.89 -16.70
C SER A 715 7.21 -12.14 -15.80
N GLY A 716 6.38 -12.90 -15.09
CA GLY A 716 5.51 -12.38 -14.05
C GLY A 716 4.70 -13.49 -13.39
N GLY A 717 3.79 -13.12 -12.50
CA GLY A 717 2.93 -14.05 -11.77
C GLY A 717 2.86 -13.68 -10.30
N TRP A 718 2.53 -14.68 -9.49
CA TRP A 718 2.47 -14.58 -8.03
C TRP A 718 3.70 -15.26 -7.42
N ALA A 719 3.96 -15.00 -6.13
CA ALA A 719 5.09 -15.62 -5.43
C ALA A 719 4.96 -17.16 -5.41
N GLU A 720 3.72 -17.65 -5.30
CA GLU A 720 3.33 -19.06 -5.26
C GLU A 720 3.43 -19.74 -6.64
N GLY A 721 3.29 -18.97 -7.72
CA GLY A 721 3.21 -19.46 -9.08
C GLY A 721 3.60 -18.41 -10.11
N ARG A 722 4.81 -18.57 -10.65
CA ARG A 722 5.39 -17.72 -11.70
C ARG A 722 5.20 -18.34 -13.08
N LEU A 723 5.04 -17.49 -14.09
CA LEU A 723 5.07 -17.87 -15.51
C LEU A 723 6.07 -17.00 -16.29
N VAL A 724 6.86 -17.66 -17.13
CA VAL A 724 7.60 -16.99 -18.20
C VAL A 724 6.87 -17.27 -19.51
N VAL A 725 6.49 -16.22 -20.22
CA VAL A 725 5.70 -16.29 -21.44
C VAL A 725 6.53 -15.78 -22.61
N GLU A 726 6.67 -16.60 -23.64
CA GLU A 726 7.40 -16.29 -24.86
C GLU A 726 6.44 -15.81 -25.96
N GLN A 727 6.71 -14.64 -26.50
CA GLN A 727 6.15 -14.15 -27.75
C GLN A 727 7.17 -14.39 -28.87
N VAL A 728 6.78 -15.17 -29.88
CA VAL A 728 7.61 -15.46 -31.05
C VAL A 728 6.90 -14.94 -32.31
N PRO A 729 7.62 -14.30 -33.25
CA PRO A 729 7.03 -13.81 -34.49
C PRO A 729 6.26 -14.89 -35.24
N GLY A 730 4.99 -14.60 -35.58
CA GLY A 730 4.14 -15.51 -36.36
C GLY A 730 3.65 -16.74 -35.60
N SER A 731 3.81 -16.80 -34.28
CA SER A 731 3.29 -17.87 -33.42
C SER A 731 2.50 -17.30 -32.24
N PRO A 732 1.50 -18.03 -31.72
CA PRO A 732 0.79 -17.63 -30.51
C PRO A 732 1.73 -17.56 -29.29
N PRO A 733 1.41 -16.73 -28.28
CA PRO A 733 2.02 -16.78 -26.96
C PRO A 733 2.07 -18.20 -26.41
N ARG A 734 3.18 -18.56 -25.78
CA ARG A 734 3.29 -19.83 -25.06
C ARG A 734 4.15 -19.69 -23.80
N PRO A 735 3.96 -20.53 -22.79
CA PRO A 735 4.90 -20.59 -21.69
C PRO A 735 6.29 -21.03 -22.18
N ALA A 736 7.33 -20.54 -21.52
CA ALA A 736 8.69 -20.98 -21.73
C ALA A 736 8.85 -22.47 -21.35
N PRO A 737 9.89 -23.16 -21.84
CA PRO A 737 10.14 -24.56 -21.50
C PRO A 737 10.16 -24.79 -19.98
N GLY A 738 9.47 -25.83 -19.53
CA GLY A 738 9.33 -26.16 -18.10
C GLY A 738 8.23 -25.39 -17.34
N TYR A 739 7.56 -24.41 -17.95
CA TYR A 739 6.40 -23.71 -17.36
C TYR A 739 5.09 -24.21 -17.96
N ARG A 740 4.05 -24.34 -17.13
CA ARG A 740 2.73 -24.81 -17.54
C ARG A 740 1.63 -24.06 -16.79
N ALA A 741 0.47 -23.93 -17.41
CA ALA A 741 -0.76 -23.51 -16.77
C ALA A 741 -1.94 -24.36 -17.27
N TYR A 742 -2.90 -24.60 -16.40
CA TYR A 742 -4.10 -25.37 -16.70
C TYR A 742 -5.34 -24.53 -16.42
N LEU A 743 -6.33 -24.65 -17.31
CA LEU A 743 -7.68 -24.15 -17.12
C LEU A 743 -8.61 -25.32 -16.87
N LEU A 744 -9.02 -25.49 -15.62
CA LEU A 744 -9.78 -26.67 -15.19
C LEU A 744 -11.24 -26.31 -14.85
N ASP A 745 -12.16 -27.23 -15.15
CA ASP A 745 -13.55 -27.15 -14.71
C ASP A 745 -13.73 -27.61 -13.26
N ALA A 746 -14.96 -27.55 -12.76
CA ALA A 746 -15.35 -28.01 -11.42
C ALA A 746 -15.01 -29.49 -11.10
N LEU A 747 -14.76 -30.30 -12.14
CA LEU A 747 -14.37 -31.69 -12.03
C LEU A 747 -12.86 -31.90 -12.29
N LEU A 748 -12.08 -30.81 -12.25
CA LEU A 748 -10.63 -30.78 -12.45
C LEU A 748 -10.19 -31.26 -13.83
N ARG A 749 -11.04 -31.06 -14.85
CA ARG A 749 -10.78 -31.45 -16.24
C ARG A 749 -10.41 -30.21 -17.06
N PRO A 750 -9.45 -30.31 -18.01
CA PRO A 750 -9.15 -29.20 -18.89
C PRO A 750 -10.37 -28.76 -19.70
N VAL A 751 -10.69 -27.47 -19.66
CA VAL A 751 -11.79 -26.87 -20.43
C VAL A 751 -11.48 -26.88 -21.94
N GLY A 752 -12.51 -26.66 -22.76
CA GLY A 752 -12.41 -26.50 -24.21
C GLY A 752 -11.84 -25.13 -24.63
N PRO A 753 -11.59 -24.92 -25.95
CA PRO A 753 -11.04 -23.67 -26.44
C PRO A 753 -12.00 -22.51 -26.19
N GLY A 754 -11.50 -21.37 -25.70
CA GLY A 754 -12.32 -20.20 -25.41
C GLY A 754 -13.31 -20.38 -24.24
N GLU A 755 -13.26 -21.49 -23.51
CA GLU A 755 -14.02 -21.68 -22.29
C GLU A 755 -13.26 -21.12 -21.08
N THR A 756 -14.01 -20.64 -20.09
CA THR A 756 -13.44 -20.14 -18.83
C THR A 756 -13.27 -21.30 -17.85
N GLY A 757 -12.08 -21.43 -17.26
CA GLY A 757 -11.77 -22.42 -16.24
C GLY A 757 -10.98 -21.81 -15.08
N SER A 758 -10.90 -22.53 -13.96
CA SER A 758 -10.05 -22.16 -12.83
C SER A 758 -8.59 -22.31 -13.24
N LEU A 759 -7.78 -21.29 -12.96
CA LEU A 759 -6.37 -21.24 -13.35
C LEU A 759 -5.49 -21.96 -12.32
N TYR A 760 -4.63 -22.83 -12.82
CA TYR A 760 -3.58 -23.50 -12.08
C TYR A 760 -2.24 -23.26 -12.76
N ILE A 761 -1.18 -23.07 -11.98
CA ILE A 761 0.21 -22.91 -12.48
C ILE A 761 1.00 -24.15 -12.10
N ALA A 762 1.79 -24.70 -13.01
CA ALA A 762 2.54 -25.93 -12.81
C ALA A 762 3.95 -25.87 -13.41
N GLY A 763 4.80 -26.79 -12.98
CA GLY A 763 6.18 -26.90 -13.46
C GLY A 763 7.16 -26.00 -12.68
N ALA A 764 8.17 -25.50 -13.36
CA ALA A 764 9.34 -24.86 -12.73
C ALA A 764 9.04 -23.55 -11.99
N GLY A 765 7.88 -22.94 -12.22
CA GLY A 765 7.47 -21.69 -11.59
C GLY A 765 6.67 -21.86 -10.30
N VAL A 766 6.40 -23.09 -9.86
CA VAL A 766 5.64 -23.36 -8.63
C VAL A 766 6.56 -23.23 -7.42
N ALA A 767 6.12 -22.50 -6.40
CA ALA A 767 6.84 -22.33 -5.14
C ALA A 767 6.93 -23.63 -4.32
N GLN A 768 7.76 -23.62 -3.28
CA GLN A 768 7.90 -24.75 -2.37
C GLN A 768 6.67 -24.90 -1.45
N GLY A 769 6.07 -23.79 -1.05
CA GLY A 769 4.93 -23.71 -0.13
C GLY A 769 4.93 -22.39 0.63
N TYR A 770 4.09 -22.28 1.66
CA TYR A 770 4.05 -21.26 2.68
C TYR A 770 4.92 -21.69 3.87
N ALA A 771 5.83 -20.84 4.29
CA ALA A 771 6.67 -21.08 5.45
C ALA A 771 5.83 -21.07 6.74
N GLY A 772 6.00 -22.09 7.59
CA GLY A 772 5.33 -22.21 8.89
C GLY A 772 3.84 -22.61 8.87
N GLU A 773 3.24 -22.85 7.69
CA GLU A 773 1.79 -23.07 7.52
C GLU A 773 1.46 -24.35 6.73
N PRO A 774 1.83 -25.56 7.22
CA PRO A 774 1.72 -26.82 6.47
C PRO A 774 0.28 -27.22 6.10
N GLY A 775 -0.74 -26.67 6.79
CA GLY A 775 -2.14 -26.89 6.48
C GLY A 775 -2.62 -26.15 5.22
N ALA A 776 -2.25 -24.86 5.10
CA ALA A 776 -2.57 -24.04 3.93
C ALA A 776 -1.84 -24.51 2.66
N ASP A 777 -0.67 -25.13 2.83
CA ASP A 777 0.12 -25.72 1.74
C ASP A 777 -0.60 -26.82 1.00
N GLY A 778 -1.14 -27.81 1.72
CA GLY A 778 -1.78 -28.99 1.13
C GLY A 778 -3.01 -28.71 0.28
N GLU A 779 -3.62 -27.55 0.49
CA GLU A 779 -4.90 -27.18 -0.11
C GLU A 779 -4.72 -26.30 -1.35
N ARG A 780 -3.56 -25.65 -1.48
CA ARG A 780 -3.23 -24.75 -2.60
C ARG A 780 -2.12 -25.29 -3.50
N PHE A 781 -1.17 -26.07 -2.97
CA PHE A 781 -0.12 -26.75 -3.74
C PHE A 781 -0.50 -28.21 -3.95
N LEU A 782 -1.19 -28.46 -5.06
CA LEU A 782 -1.77 -29.74 -5.39
C LEU A 782 -0.80 -30.61 -6.20
N PRO A 783 -0.94 -31.95 -6.15
CA PRO A 783 -0.31 -32.82 -7.14
C PRO A 783 -0.76 -32.48 -8.56
N ASP A 784 0.17 -32.43 -9.52
CA ASP A 784 -0.13 -32.20 -10.94
C ASP A 784 -0.40 -33.55 -11.64
N PRO A 785 -1.67 -33.93 -11.93
CA PRO A 785 -1.99 -35.19 -12.60
C PRO A 785 -1.58 -35.20 -14.07
N PHE A 786 -1.25 -34.04 -14.65
CA PHE A 786 -0.88 -33.88 -16.05
C PHE A 786 0.64 -33.83 -16.24
N GLY A 787 1.40 -33.69 -15.15
CA GLY A 787 2.86 -33.64 -15.13
C GLY A 787 3.49 -35.02 -14.91
N GLY A 788 4.48 -35.35 -15.76
CA GLY A 788 5.41 -36.46 -15.53
C GLY A 788 4.97 -37.82 -16.09
N GLN A 789 5.54 -38.20 -17.24
CA GLN A 789 5.62 -39.61 -17.65
C GLN A 789 6.79 -40.37 -16.99
N GLY A 790 7.54 -39.72 -16.10
CA GLY A 790 8.82 -40.22 -15.53
C GLY A 790 8.85 -40.53 -14.03
N GLY A 791 7.72 -40.48 -13.31
CA GLY A 791 7.66 -40.97 -11.92
C GLY A 791 8.17 -40.04 -10.81
N GLY A 792 8.38 -38.75 -11.06
CA GLY A 792 8.61 -37.73 -10.00
C GLY A 792 7.33 -36.96 -9.64
N THR A 793 7.32 -36.30 -8.48
CA THR A 793 6.22 -35.41 -8.04
C THR A 793 6.16 -34.09 -8.78
N ALA A 794 5.36 -34.04 -9.82
CA ALA A 794 4.91 -32.76 -10.35
C ALA A 794 3.87 -32.13 -9.40
N ARG A 795 4.01 -30.83 -9.13
CA ARG A 795 3.04 -30.03 -8.35
C ARG A 795 2.46 -28.91 -9.21
N MET A 796 1.26 -28.48 -8.85
CA MET A 796 0.58 -27.31 -9.40
C MET A 796 -0.01 -26.46 -8.28
N TRP A 797 0.12 -25.15 -8.40
CA TRP A 797 -0.50 -24.19 -7.50
C TRP A 797 -1.87 -23.74 -8.04
N ARG A 798 -2.86 -23.71 -7.16
CA ARG A 798 -4.22 -23.26 -7.44
C ARG A 798 -4.35 -21.76 -7.15
N THR A 799 -4.58 -20.97 -8.20
CA THR A 799 -4.55 -19.49 -8.11
C THR A 799 -5.80 -18.86 -7.48
N GLY A 800 -6.92 -19.60 -7.41
CA GLY A 800 -8.23 -19.05 -7.02
C GLY A 800 -8.86 -18.10 -8.08
N ARG A 801 -8.22 -17.90 -9.23
CA ARG A 801 -8.70 -17.02 -10.31
C ARG A 801 -9.29 -17.82 -11.47
N ALA A 802 -10.31 -17.26 -12.11
CA ALA A 802 -10.76 -17.71 -13.42
C ALA A 802 -9.83 -17.19 -14.52
N ALA A 803 -9.63 -17.99 -15.56
CA ALA A 803 -8.94 -17.55 -16.76
C ALA A 803 -9.49 -18.25 -18.00
N ARG A 804 -9.16 -17.69 -19.17
CA ARG A 804 -9.51 -18.22 -20.48
C ARG A 804 -8.29 -18.14 -21.41
N LEU A 805 -8.12 -19.15 -22.24
CA LEU A 805 -7.21 -19.09 -23.39
C LEU A 805 -7.99 -18.52 -24.58
N ASP A 806 -7.57 -17.34 -25.03
CA ASP A 806 -8.14 -16.69 -26.20
C ASP A 806 -7.67 -17.39 -27.50
N GLU A 807 -8.38 -17.17 -28.60
CA GLU A 807 -8.09 -17.81 -29.90
C GLU A 807 -6.69 -17.48 -30.45
N ASP A 808 -6.12 -16.36 -30.01
CA ASP A 808 -4.77 -15.92 -30.36
C ASP A 808 -3.68 -16.60 -29.52
N GLY A 809 -4.04 -17.48 -28.58
CA GLY A 809 -3.15 -18.19 -27.67
C GLY A 809 -2.74 -17.41 -26.43
N SER A 810 -3.27 -16.19 -26.23
CA SER A 810 -3.04 -15.40 -25.02
C SER A 810 -3.84 -15.97 -23.84
N LEU A 811 -3.19 -16.13 -22.68
CA LEU A 811 -3.86 -16.41 -21.42
C LEU A 811 -4.44 -15.10 -20.85
N ARG A 812 -5.76 -15.05 -20.67
CA ARG A 812 -6.45 -13.92 -20.04
C ARG A 812 -6.98 -14.32 -18.67
N VAL A 813 -6.41 -13.74 -17.62
CA VAL A 813 -6.89 -13.85 -16.23
C VAL A 813 -8.09 -12.93 -16.05
N LEU A 814 -9.12 -13.38 -15.34
CA LEU A 814 -10.37 -12.66 -15.12
C LEU A 814 -10.50 -12.17 -13.67
N ASP A 815 -11.37 -11.18 -13.47
CA ASP A 815 -11.68 -10.59 -12.17
C ASP A 815 -12.67 -11.50 -11.41
N GLY A 816 -12.13 -12.45 -10.64
CA GLY A 816 -12.89 -13.33 -9.75
C GLY A 816 -12.69 -14.83 -10.03
N PRO A 817 -13.22 -15.70 -9.15
CA PRO A 817 -13.18 -17.15 -9.33
C PRO A 817 -14.18 -17.63 -10.39
N VAL A 818 -14.08 -18.89 -10.81
CA VAL A 818 -15.12 -19.52 -11.64
C VAL A 818 -16.36 -19.77 -10.78
N HIS A 819 -17.53 -19.36 -11.28
CA HIS A 819 -18.80 -19.42 -10.55
C HIS A 819 -19.19 -20.81 -10.01
N ASP A 820 -18.70 -21.88 -10.63
CA ASP A 820 -19.02 -23.27 -10.29
C ASP A 820 -17.83 -24.05 -9.69
N ASP A 821 -16.72 -23.39 -9.31
CA ASP A 821 -15.59 -24.08 -8.67
C ASP A 821 -15.95 -24.50 -7.24
N PRO A 822 -16.18 -25.81 -6.97
CA PRO A 822 -16.73 -26.28 -5.70
C PRO A 822 -15.71 -26.22 -4.56
N PHE A 823 -14.45 -25.88 -4.86
CA PHE A 823 -13.37 -25.87 -3.89
C PHE A 823 -12.98 -24.44 -3.49
N THR A 824 -13.71 -23.41 -3.94
CA THR A 824 -13.38 -22.00 -3.65
C THR A 824 -13.45 -21.64 -2.15
N ASP A 825 -14.26 -22.35 -1.37
CA ASP A 825 -14.51 -22.08 0.06
C ASP A 825 -14.24 -23.27 1.00
N GLU A 826 -13.71 -24.40 0.52
CA GLU A 826 -13.47 -25.62 1.32
C GLU A 826 -12.00 -26.04 1.35
N HIS A 827 -11.48 -26.22 2.57
CA HIS A 827 -10.23 -26.91 2.92
C HIS A 827 -10.30 -28.37 2.45
N ALA A 828 -9.66 -28.73 1.34
CA ALA A 828 -9.68 -30.07 0.77
C ALA A 828 -8.28 -30.54 0.34
N THR A 829 -7.89 -31.72 0.81
CA THR A 829 -6.68 -32.41 0.35
C THR A 829 -7.00 -33.25 -0.89
N PHE A 830 -6.06 -33.31 -1.85
CA PHE A 830 -6.24 -34.04 -3.10
C PHE A 830 -5.14 -35.09 -3.31
N VAL A 831 -5.50 -36.18 -4.00
CA VAL A 831 -4.60 -37.26 -4.42
C VAL A 831 -4.68 -37.45 -5.93
N VAL A 832 -3.67 -38.09 -6.53
CA VAL A 832 -3.72 -38.52 -7.94
C VAL A 832 -4.15 -39.97 -8.01
N LEU A 833 -5.22 -40.24 -8.77
CA LEU A 833 -5.63 -41.59 -9.12
C LEU A 833 -5.15 -41.92 -10.54
N ALA A 834 -4.81 -43.18 -10.78
CA ALA A 834 -4.62 -43.71 -12.13
C ALA A 834 -5.45 -44.96 -12.41
N ASP A 835 -5.81 -45.16 -13.68
CA ASP A 835 -6.43 -46.39 -14.15
C ASP A 835 -5.41 -47.37 -14.77
N ALA A 836 -5.86 -48.59 -15.05
CA ALA A 836 -5.04 -49.63 -15.67
C ALA A 836 -4.52 -49.28 -17.09
N THR A 837 -5.05 -48.21 -17.71
CA THR A 837 -4.63 -47.71 -19.02
C THR A 837 -3.66 -46.52 -18.92
N GLY A 838 -3.32 -46.10 -17.69
CA GLY A 838 -2.36 -45.03 -17.41
C GLY A 838 -2.96 -43.63 -17.42
N HIS A 839 -4.29 -43.47 -17.48
CA HIS A 839 -4.92 -42.16 -17.32
C HIS A 839 -4.80 -41.71 -15.86
N ARG A 840 -4.57 -40.41 -15.65
CA ARG A 840 -4.45 -39.80 -14.32
C ARG A 840 -5.52 -38.75 -14.09
N ALA A 841 -5.98 -38.61 -12.86
CA ALA A 841 -6.94 -37.59 -12.45
C ALA A 841 -6.67 -37.13 -11.01
N LEU A 842 -6.83 -35.83 -10.75
CA LEU A 842 -6.83 -35.29 -9.40
C LEU A 842 -8.18 -35.62 -8.73
N TRP A 843 -8.15 -36.09 -7.49
CA TRP A 843 -9.32 -36.60 -6.78
C TRP A 843 -9.32 -36.14 -5.31
N PRO A 844 -10.46 -35.78 -4.71
CA PRO A 844 -10.51 -35.44 -3.28
C PRO A 844 -10.09 -36.64 -2.42
N ALA A 845 -9.15 -36.44 -1.49
CA ALA A 845 -8.60 -37.51 -0.64
C ALA A 845 -9.67 -38.16 0.25
N THR A 846 -10.75 -37.44 0.56
CA THR A 846 -11.87 -37.90 1.39
C THR A 846 -12.94 -38.67 0.61
N ALA A 847 -12.89 -38.68 -0.73
CA ALA A 847 -13.88 -39.33 -1.58
C ALA A 847 -13.48 -40.78 -1.93
N ALA A 848 -14.46 -41.68 -2.00
CA ALA A 848 -14.21 -43.08 -2.33
C ALA A 848 -13.59 -43.23 -3.73
N ILE A 849 -12.52 -44.03 -3.84
CA ILE A 849 -11.82 -44.31 -5.10
C ILE A 849 -12.74 -45.09 -6.05
N PRO A 850 -12.93 -44.64 -7.30
CA PRO A 850 -13.74 -45.35 -8.29
C PRO A 850 -13.21 -46.75 -8.63
N GLU A 851 -14.11 -47.68 -8.96
CA GLU A 851 -13.73 -49.04 -9.39
C GLU A 851 -12.84 -49.00 -10.65
N GLY A 852 -11.71 -49.71 -10.60
CA GLY A 852 -10.72 -49.75 -11.69
C GLY A 852 -9.67 -48.64 -11.65
N TRP A 853 -9.72 -47.75 -10.65
CA TRP A 853 -8.71 -46.73 -10.37
C TRP A 853 -7.96 -47.09 -9.09
N CYS A 854 -6.66 -46.79 -9.05
CA CYS A 854 -5.84 -46.88 -7.85
C CYS A 854 -5.16 -45.55 -7.59
N GLU A 855 -4.92 -45.25 -6.32
CA GLU A 855 -4.10 -44.11 -5.95
C GLU A 855 -2.66 -44.36 -6.42
N THR A 856 -2.13 -43.42 -7.19
CA THR A 856 -0.71 -43.41 -7.53
C THR A 856 -0.04 -42.44 -6.58
N HIS A 857 0.53 -42.96 -5.49
CA HIS A 857 1.26 -42.11 -4.56
C HIS A 857 2.35 -41.30 -5.29
N GLY A 858 2.23 -39.98 -5.13
CA GLY A 858 3.25 -38.98 -5.41
C GLY A 858 3.60 -38.24 -4.12
N GLU A 859 4.42 -38.92 -3.33
CA GLU A 859 5.38 -38.51 -2.29
C GLU A 859 4.91 -37.92 -0.94
N ASP A 860 5.56 -38.51 0.08
CA ASP A 860 5.83 -38.07 1.45
C ASP A 860 6.53 -36.69 1.57
N THR A 861 6.21 -35.71 0.73
CA THR A 861 6.77 -34.34 0.80
C THR A 861 5.71 -33.33 1.20
N TYR A 862 4.91 -33.69 2.21
CA TYR A 862 4.29 -32.66 3.05
C TYR A 862 5.36 -32.07 3.96
N ALA A 863 5.69 -30.81 3.67
CA ALA A 863 6.58 -29.90 4.41
C ALA A 863 8.10 -30.23 4.38
N PRO A 864 8.93 -29.42 3.70
CA PRO A 864 10.11 -28.93 4.40
C PRO A 864 9.59 -28.14 5.63
N CYS A 865 9.82 -28.64 6.84
CA CYS A 865 9.51 -27.90 8.07
C CYS A 865 10.39 -26.64 8.09
N LEU A 866 9.83 -25.51 7.64
CA LEU A 866 10.48 -24.21 7.57
C LEU A 866 10.25 -23.35 8.83
N ASP A 867 9.79 -23.97 9.92
CA ASP A 867 9.40 -23.32 11.20
C ASP A 867 10.49 -22.38 11.76
N HIS A 868 11.75 -22.67 11.43
CA HIS A 868 12.91 -21.92 11.85
C HIS A 868 13.07 -20.54 11.16
N LEU A 869 12.38 -20.28 10.04
CA LEU A 869 12.36 -18.95 9.40
C LEU A 869 11.48 -17.93 10.15
N HIS A 870 10.56 -18.41 11.00
CA HIS A 870 9.60 -17.59 11.75
C HIS A 870 9.84 -17.58 13.27
N SER A 871 10.79 -18.36 13.78
CA SER A 871 11.11 -18.37 15.20
C SER A 871 11.97 -17.16 15.58
N PRO A 872 11.63 -16.38 16.64
CA PRO A 872 12.57 -15.43 17.23
C PRO A 872 13.80 -16.19 17.73
N LEU A 873 14.98 -15.59 17.56
CA LEU A 873 16.26 -16.11 18.02
C LEU A 873 16.37 -15.99 19.55
N ASP A 874 15.61 -16.81 20.29
CA ASP A 874 15.94 -17.17 21.67
C ASP A 874 16.61 -18.56 21.68
N ASP A 875 17.31 -18.89 22.77
CA ASP A 875 18.35 -19.93 22.98
C ASP A 875 18.14 -21.36 22.38
N ASP A 876 17.01 -21.68 21.73
CA ASP A 876 16.65 -23.01 21.21
C ASP A 876 17.44 -23.46 19.96
N LEU A 877 18.16 -22.57 19.27
CA LEU A 877 19.07 -23.01 18.22
C LEU A 877 20.22 -23.87 18.78
N ASP A 878 20.66 -23.64 20.03
CA ASP A 878 21.72 -24.45 20.65
C ASP A 878 21.30 -25.92 20.86
N ASP A 879 20.01 -26.22 20.99
CA ASP A 879 19.50 -27.59 21.17
C ASP A 879 19.45 -28.39 19.85
N LEU A 880 19.25 -27.73 18.71
CA LEU A 880 19.44 -28.35 17.38
C LEU A 880 20.92 -28.71 17.10
N PHE A 881 21.86 -28.10 17.83
CA PHE A 881 23.30 -28.32 17.67
C PHE A 881 23.93 -29.29 18.69
N GLN A 882 23.16 -29.86 19.64
CA GLN A 882 23.71 -30.72 20.71
C GLN A 882 23.67 -32.24 20.47
N THR A 883 23.28 -32.74 19.28
CA THR A 883 23.39 -34.19 19.01
C THR A 883 24.73 -34.59 18.38
N SER A 884 25.69 -34.84 19.28
CA SER A 884 26.87 -35.72 19.21
C SER A 884 28.15 -35.29 18.47
N PRO A 885 29.34 -35.69 19.01
CA PRO A 885 30.60 -35.01 18.79
C PRO A 885 31.50 -35.73 17.77
N HIS A 886 32.28 -34.99 16.98
CA HIS A 886 33.56 -35.50 16.49
C HIS A 886 34.67 -34.44 16.59
N PRO A 887 35.92 -34.85 16.89
CA PRO A 887 36.89 -33.99 17.54
C PRO A 887 37.87 -33.34 16.56
N GLY A 888 38.32 -32.15 16.94
CA GLY A 888 39.64 -31.63 16.59
C GLY A 888 39.64 -30.56 15.51
N ILE A 889 39.98 -29.34 15.91
CA ILE A 889 41.27 -28.71 15.60
C ILE A 889 41.52 -27.64 16.67
N HIS A 890 42.48 -27.91 17.55
CA HIS A 890 43.18 -26.86 18.28
C HIS A 890 44.03 -26.08 17.29
N ARG A 891 43.94 -24.75 17.29
CA ARG A 891 45.14 -23.89 17.12
C ARG A 891 44.99 -22.58 17.88
N ALA A 892 46.02 -22.34 18.68
CA ALA A 892 46.18 -21.31 19.69
C ALA A 892 46.40 -19.90 19.10
N PRO A 893 46.26 -18.83 19.91
CA PRO A 893 46.36 -17.46 19.44
C PRO A 893 47.84 -17.03 19.35
N THR A 894 48.17 -16.21 18.37
CA THR A 894 49.41 -15.42 18.40
C THR A 894 49.18 -14.03 17.82
N ASP A 895 49.12 -13.06 18.73
CA ASP A 895 49.71 -11.74 18.55
C ASP A 895 51.05 -11.84 17.82
N VAL A 896 51.34 -10.96 16.87
CA VAL A 896 52.64 -10.25 16.78
C VAL A 896 52.53 -9.05 15.81
N THR A 897 52.88 -7.91 16.38
CA THR A 897 53.22 -6.60 15.81
C THR A 897 54.32 -6.60 14.73
N HIS A 898 54.24 -5.64 13.81
CA HIS A 898 55.29 -5.19 12.89
C HIS A 898 56.74 -5.19 13.43
N ARG A 899 57.70 -5.75 12.66
CA ARG A 899 58.86 -5.02 12.08
C ARG A 899 59.80 -5.94 11.27
N ARG A 900 60.15 -5.48 10.05
CA ARG A 900 61.48 -5.39 9.39
C ARG A 900 62.54 -6.43 9.83
N ASP A 901 63.11 -7.26 8.96
CA ASP A 901 64.12 -6.91 7.94
C ASP A 901 64.56 -8.23 7.24
N ALA A 902 64.90 -8.12 5.96
CA ALA A 902 65.61 -9.13 5.15
C ALA A 902 67.14 -9.10 5.49
N PRO A 903 68.06 -9.83 4.82
CA PRO A 903 67.92 -10.80 3.71
C PRO A 903 68.78 -12.08 3.87
N THR A 904 68.48 -13.12 3.08
CA THR A 904 69.38 -13.79 2.09
C THR A 904 68.66 -14.96 1.46
#